data_AF-A0A843JJN9-F1
#
_entry.id   AF-A0A843JJN9-F1
#
_cell.length_a   1.000
_cell.length_b   1.000
_cell.length_c   1.000
_cell.angle_alpha   90.00
_cell.angle_beta   90.00
_cell.angle_gamma   90.00
#
_symmetry.space_group_name_H-M   'P 1'
#
loop_
_entity.id
_entity.type
_entity.pdbx_description
1 polymer ?
#
loop_
_entity_poly.entity_id
_entity_poly.type
_entity_poly.pdbx_seq_one_letter_code
_entity_poly.pdbx_strand_id
1 'polypeptide(L)'
;MDVKSVGKVLAIAAIIIAVGVMIAIPAMDGNSLEGAPTQFDENGIRYEVITPEGVSPGEVTVKQYLGKKPIGELILPDTVKEYTVTKISANAFRGCTELKSVTLPAGLTVIENHAFYGNTLMDVTNKGILPESLVSIGEGAFGLCPALGSNDNELVIPDGVSVLNNTVFHKCGKLAKVTLPSKLERIGDNTFDTCATMTLTSGIPDSVKSIGARAFAECANIGTINYPDSLTSVGDWAFYKCSILDFSNSSRSSAGSLTIGLKAFYLCKSLKNIPLPEKISVAESSFQSCNLMDIPGGGALTINSIGGSKAFSGCTALGTNGISIILSDKITDTVFETFLNCSSITAVHLSANLTTVSNNSFQGCTNMYVDNPGILPPKVTSVGSSGFSGCNNLGSAVSNHLVIPATFKEFKNNAFFDCGSIDLITFQTQSPPAHMNASLQVTKAGPVKKVAVYSLFDPSVYNNPHCRGDFVDLVWEKPLCATVGCEFPKGTITPGVGTHVVPIGWGFTLSVSPSPGYIAKVTSDVAFTKVGNTYTVKEVNTSIKMDVVFVETFTVNVDAGDGGMVMYSIEGDKPVKCTGSVTAEKGQTVHLEAVQDGKHTFGSWSNGQIVAGIDVVSASDLAVNWLNIFRVSLDGCDYGKVFYNIGGVDFTEYEGVLTLDTGSSVHMKAVANEGYRLYEWSDKVTVTERIFDSETHLSLKWMKTYSILVSQSPGGTLKLAENKHNVYDVGSNVQITAVPDKGYRLKELYVNGASVAFSDNTYTIKNLAADSSVTAEWIQQFRVDLTTAKGGTISFQNEKPDVSSKLFDIGADVNLVFTPSEGYSPNTLILDGVETKVTDGKYTIRSISANHTVAATWIKQYVVEFTTNEGGRVSFLAWDNGIKSRKFDEGSKVVITAVPQDGYVLASLTVNGNSAELKGDRYIIEKLSENTKLVFTWQKTFAVTVDLVPGGKVMWKIDGQYAEYVSPVKAVSGKIVWLKAVPNDDHRFVKWSDEKTTEEVSYIDAAKVSPVWMKRYTVSIVNTEGGTVKFLGDPSSTKKFDAGTDVVLEITANPGYALSQFTVGGTTAKVTDGKHTITNINADCEAKALWVKQFDVSLKTTAGGSINFSGKGSDVTVFTFDAGSKVV
;
A
#
# COMPACT_ATOMS: atom_id res chain seq x y z
N MET A 1 39.10 1.81 18.97
CA MET A 1 40.39 1.75 18.25
C MET A 1 40.05 1.21 16.87
N ASP A 2 40.39 1.81 15.74
CA ASP A 2 41.26 2.95 15.43
C ASP A 2 40.81 3.51 14.07
N VAL A 3 40.95 4.82 13.88
CA VAL A 3 40.55 5.56 12.67
C VAL A 3 41.77 5.65 11.77
N LYS A 4 41.80 4.94 10.63
CA LYS A 4 42.46 5.35 9.35
C LYS A 4 42.51 4.20 8.32
N SER A 5 42.27 4.60 7.06
CA SER A 5 42.39 3.85 5.78
C SER A 5 41.30 2.78 5.56
N VAL A 6 40.40 2.88 4.58
CA VAL A 6 40.56 3.07 3.12
C VAL A 6 39.25 3.72 2.60
N GLY A 7 39.18 4.82 1.83
CA GLY A 7 40.17 5.47 0.98
C GLY A 7 40.18 4.92 -0.45
N LYS A 8 39.05 5.07 -1.18
CA LYS A 8 38.78 4.79 -2.62
C LYS A 8 37.78 3.65 -2.89
N VAL A 9 36.48 3.96 -2.83
CA VAL A 9 35.47 3.63 -3.87
C VAL A 9 34.35 4.67 -3.74
N LEU A 10 34.55 5.86 -4.32
CA LEU A 10 33.55 6.93 -4.43
C LEU A 10 33.94 7.79 -5.63
N ALA A 11 33.59 7.32 -6.83
CA ALA A 11 33.62 8.09 -8.07
C ALA A 11 32.88 7.29 -9.16
N ILE A 12 31.55 7.25 -9.07
CA ILE A 12 30.55 7.09 -10.14
C ILE A 12 29.20 7.20 -9.41
N ALA A 13 28.27 8.03 -9.93
CA ALA A 13 26.91 8.30 -9.43
C ALA A 13 26.70 9.47 -8.42
N ALA A 14 27.33 10.63 -8.65
CA ALA A 14 26.85 11.91 -8.10
C ALA A 14 27.15 13.08 -9.05
N ILE A 15 26.69 13.00 -10.30
CA ILE A 15 26.62 14.13 -11.23
C ILE A 15 25.34 13.95 -12.05
N ILE A 16 24.27 14.63 -11.64
CA ILE A 16 23.15 15.22 -12.40
C ILE A 16 22.37 16.02 -11.33
N ILE A 17 21.91 17.23 -11.67
CA ILE A 17 21.45 18.33 -10.78
C ILE A 17 22.60 19.26 -10.32
N ALA A 18 23.35 19.75 -11.31
CA ALA A 18 23.96 21.08 -11.27
C ALA A 18 24.27 21.50 -12.71
N VAL A 19 23.22 21.73 -13.51
CA VAL A 19 23.35 22.47 -14.77
C VAL A 19 22.20 23.47 -14.81
N GLY A 20 22.41 24.60 -14.12
CA GLY A 20 21.87 25.86 -14.59
C GLY A 20 22.53 26.17 -15.93
N VAL A 21 21.70 26.57 -16.88
CA VAL A 21 22.14 27.05 -18.19
C VAL A 21 23.03 28.28 -17.96
N MET A 22 24.35 28.09 -18.05
CA MET A 22 25.29 29.19 -18.23
C MET A 22 25.67 29.20 -19.71
N ILE A 23 25.12 30.17 -20.43
CA ILE A 23 25.55 30.49 -21.80
C ILE A 23 27.02 30.91 -21.72
N ALA A 24 27.87 30.22 -22.49
CA ALA A 24 29.26 30.59 -22.64
C ALA A 24 29.39 31.89 -23.46
N ILE A 25 30.04 32.91 -22.91
CA ILE A 25 30.70 34.00 -23.65
C ILE A 25 32.13 34.12 -23.06
N PRO A 26 33.19 34.28 -23.87
CA PRO A 26 34.56 34.04 -23.45
C PRO A 26 35.12 35.15 -22.56
N ALA A 27 36.15 34.78 -21.81
CA ALA A 27 36.90 35.61 -20.87
C ALA A 27 37.34 36.96 -21.44
N MET A 28 37.07 38.04 -20.68
CA MET A 28 37.81 39.29 -20.72
C MET A 28 37.91 39.89 -19.31
N ASP A 29 39.16 40.11 -18.92
CA ASP A 29 39.77 40.91 -17.86
C ASP A 29 38.92 41.54 -16.74
N GLY A 30 39.46 41.38 -15.53
CA GLY A 30 38.93 41.94 -14.30
C GLY A 30 38.95 43.46 -14.27
N ASN A 31 37.80 44.04 -13.96
CA ASN A 31 37.64 45.02 -12.89
C ASN A 31 36.14 45.29 -12.62
N SER A 32 35.82 45.41 -11.33
CA SER A 32 34.59 45.94 -10.70
C SER A 32 33.24 45.26 -10.99
N LEU A 33 32.61 44.74 -9.93
CA LEU A 33 31.24 45.09 -9.47
C LEU A 33 30.79 44.13 -8.36
N GLU A 34 31.20 44.36 -7.11
CA GLU A 34 30.46 43.87 -5.94
C GLU A 34 29.46 44.96 -5.53
N GLY A 35 28.27 44.93 -6.12
CA GLY A 35 27.08 45.56 -5.56
C GLY A 35 26.29 44.49 -4.80
N ALA A 36 26.00 44.72 -3.51
CA ALA A 36 25.08 43.87 -2.76
C ALA A 36 23.74 43.73 -3.50
N PRO A 37 23.01 42.59 -3.38
CA PRO A 37 21.71 42.45 -4.03
C PRO A 37 20.79 43.60 -3.58
N THR A 38 20.20 44.29 -4.55
CA THR A 38 19.28 45.40 -4.31
C THR A 38 18.02 44.86 -3.64
N GLN A 39 17.73 45.34 -2.42
CA GLN A 39 16.49 45.05 -1.71
C GLN A 39 15.54 46.24 -1.81
N PHE A 40 14.24 45.95 -1.89
CA PHE A 40 13.20 46.98 -1.83
C PHE A 40 11.96 46.45 -1.12
N ASP A 41 11.18 47.36 -0.56
CA ASP A 41 9.97 47.04 0.20
C ASP A 41 8.75 47.49 -0.60
N GLU A 42 7.75 46.61 -0.77
CA GLU A 42 6.49 46.89 -1.46
C GLU A 42 5.35 46.18 -0.73
N ASN A 43 4.24 46.88 -0.45
CA ASN A 43 3.07 46.33 0.27
C ASN A 43 3.39 45.63 1.60
N GLY A 44 4.40 46.12 2.33
CA GLY A 44 4.83 45.56 3.61
C GLY A 44 5.64 44.26 3.50
N ILE A 45 6.06 43.88 2.29
CA ILE A 45 6.93 42.73 2.02
C ILE A 45 8.29 43.25 1.53
N ARG A 46 9.37 42.68 2.06
CA ARG A 46 10.73 42.89 1.54
C ARG A 46 11.03 41.93 0.41
N TYR A 47 11.48 42.47 -0.71
CA TYR A 47 11.95 41.74 -1.88
C TYR A 47 13.46 41.90 -2.05
N GLU A 48 14.13 40.87 -2.56
CA GLU A 48 15.56 40.87 -2.91
C GLU A 48 15.71 40.47 -4.38
N VAL A 49 16.35 41.34 -5.17
CA VAL A 49 16.64 41.06 -6.59
C VAL A 49 17.72 39.98 -6.68
N ILE A 50 17.46 38.96 -7.50
CA ILE A 50 18.35 37.80 -7.69
C ILE A 50 18.87 37.66 -9.12
N THR A 51 18.32 38.40 -10.10
CA THR A 51 18.91 38.53 -11.44
C THR A 51 19.88 39.71 -11.53
N PRO A 52 21.01 39.58 -12.25
CA PRO A 52 21.88 40.71 -12.58
C PRO A 52 21.14 41.84 -13.32
N GLU A 53 21.57 43.09 -13.14
CA GLU A 53 21.03 44.25 -13.88
C GLU A 53 21.07 44.00 -15.40
N GLY A 54 19.94 44.23 -16.08
CA GLY A 54 19.83 44.12 -17.55
C GLY A 54 19.16 42.83 -18.08
N VAL A 55 18.77 41.89 -17.22
CA VAL A 55 17.96 40.71 -17.59
C VAL A 55 16.47 41.04 -17.43
N SER A 56 15.68 40.92 -18.50
CA SER A 56 14.23 41.18 -18.50
C SER A 56 13.44 39.96 -18.99
N PRO A 57 12.43 39.48 -18.23
CA PRO A 57 12.08 39.98 -16.90
C PRO A 57 13.13 39.58 -15.85
N GLY A 58 13.43 40.49 -14.92
CA GLY A 58 14.28 40.17 -13.78
C GLY A 58 13.54 39.26 -12.79
N GLU A 59 14.23 38.67 -11.83
CA GLU A 59 13.65 37.84 -10.78
C GLU A 59 13.89 38.42 -9.38
N VAL A 60 12.92 38.21 -8.49
CA VAL A 60 13.01 38.60 -7.06
C VAL A 60 12.57 37.47 -6.14
N THR A 61 13.12 37.52 -4.92
CA THR A 61 12.76 36.66 -3.80
C THR A 61 11.99 37.45 -2.74
N VAL A 62 10.89 36.90 -2.22
CA VAL A 62 10.22 37.37 -1.00
C VAL A 62 11.09 37.01 0.22
N LYS A 63 11.62 38.01 0.93
CA LYS A 63 12.53 37.80 2.07
C LYS A 63 11.81 37.72 3.41
N GLN A 64 10.98 38.71 3.70
CA GLN A 64 10.31 38.84 4.99
C GLN A 64 9.12 39.79 4.91
N TYR A 65 8.12 39.56 5.75
CA TYR A 65 7.06 40.53 6.00
C TYR A 65 7.52 41.54 7.06
N LEU A 66 7.38 42.83 6.77
CA LEU A 66 7.92 43.93 7.59
C LEU A 66 6.88 44.60 8.51
N GLY A 67 5.59 44.27 8.37
CA GLY A 67 4.49 44.87 9.14
C GLY A 67 3.98 44.04 10.33
N LYS A 68 2.85 44.45 10.93
CA LYS A 68 2.07 43.58 11.83
C LYS A 68 1.68 42.31 11.07
N LYS A 69 1.88 41.14 11.66
CA LYS A 69 1.59 39.83 11.04
C LYS A 69 0.29 39.90 10.20
N PRO A 70 0.32 39.49 8.93
CA PRO A 70 -0.82 39.63 8.04
C PRO A 70 -2.04 38.89 8.59
N ILE A 71 -3.22 39.50 8.41
CA ILE A 71 -4.51 39.04 8.93
C ILE A 71 -5.39 38.66 7.75
N GLY A 72 -6.01 37.48 7.77
CA GLY A 72 -6.93 37.06 6.71
C GLY A 72 -6.20 36.55 5.47
N GLU A 73 -6.37 37.21 4.33
CA GLU A 73 -5.84 36.80 3.03
C GLU A 73 -4.59 37.60 2.65
N LEU A 74 -3.56 36.91 2.14
CA LEU A 74 -2.36 37.52 1.57
C LEU A 74 -2.23 37.13 0.10
N ILE A 75 -2.18 38.12 -0.79
CA ILE A 75 -1.95 37.88 -2.23
C ILE A 75 -0.51 38.28 -2.56
N LEU A 76 0.33 37.31 -2.92
CA LEU A 76 1.66 37.58 -3.45
C LEU A 76 1.55 37.78 -4.97
N PRO A 77 2.03 38.90 -5.52
CA PRO A 77 1.86 39.20 -6.93
C PRO A 77 2.80 38.36 -7.81
N ASP A 78 2.39 38.05 -9.05
CA ASP A 78 3.24 37.39 -10.05
C ASP A 78 4.47 38.23 -10.40
N THR A 79 4.27 39.55 -10.45
CA THR A 79 5.31 40.53 -10.74
C THR A 79 5.25 41.68 -9.75
N VAL A 80 6.41 42.17 -9.32
CA VAL A 80 6.55 43.40 -8.54
C VAL A 80 7.53 44.32 -9.25
N LYS A 81 7.05 45.51 -9.64
CA LYS A 81 7.74 46.39 -10.60
C LYS A 81 7.97 45.64 -11.92
N GLU A 82 9.23 45.45 -12.31
CA GLU A 82 9.66 44.74 -13.53
C GLU A 82 10.19 43.31 -13.25
N TYR A 83 10.09 42.86 -12.00
CA TYR A 83 10.63 41.57 -11.56
C TYR A 83 9.54 40.53 -11.33
N THR A 84 9.77 39.31 -11.77
CA THR A 84 8.95 38.12 -11.49
C THR A 84 9.27 37.59 -10.10
N VAL A 85 8.25 37.26 -9.30
CA VAL A 85 8.44 36.65 -7.99
C VAL A 85 8.67 35.15 -8.14
N THR A 86 9.91 34.69 -8.01
CA THR A 86 10.28 33.28 -8.26
C THR A 86 10.59 32.50 -6.98
N LYS A 87 10.77 33.16 -5.84
CA LYS A 87 11.16 32.48 -4.59
C LYS A 87 10.57 33.09 -3.32
N ILE A 88 10.30 32.26 -2.32
CA ILE A 88 9.95 32.68 -0.94
C ILE A 88 11.02 32.15 0.01
N SER A 89 11.62 33.07 0.79
CA SER A 89 12.73 32.78 1.69
C SER A 89 12.31 32.04 2.95
N ALA A 90 13.30 31.42 3.59
CA ALA A 90 13.11 30.72 4.84
C ALA A 90 12.52 31.65 5.90
N ASN A 91 11.50 31.17 6.62
CA ASN A 91 10.78 31.90 7.67
C ASN A 91 10.04 33.18 7.25
N ALA A 92 9.89 33.49 5.94
CA ALA A 92 9.32 34.75 5.47
C ALA A 92 7.95 35.10 6.09
N PHE A 93 7.12 34.09 6.36
CA PHE A 93 5.80 34.20 6.97
C PHE A 93 5.62 33.26 8.17
N ARG A 94 6.70 32.91 8.90
CA ARG A 94 6.62 31.97 10.02
C ARG A 94 5.80 32.53 11.18
N GLY A 95 4.85 31.74 11.67
CA GLY A 95 4.04 32.05 12.85
C GLY A 95 3.07 33.21 12.63
N CYS A 96 2.70 33.53 11.40
CA CYS A 96 1.60 34.43 11.05
C CYS A 96 0.26 33.76 11.42
N THR A 97 -0.05 33.69 12.71
CA THR A 97 -1.20 32.94 13.27
C THR A 97 -2.57 33.51 12.93
N GLU A 98 -2.64 34.70 12.33
CA GLU A 98 -3.89 35.31 11.85
C GLU A 98 -4.03 35.24 10.32
N LEU A 99 -3.02 34.71 9.62
CA LEU A 99 -3.04 34.49 8.18
C LEU A 99 -3.85 33.22 7.87
N LYS A 100 -4.99 33.41 7.21
CA LYS A 100 -5.97 32.38 6.85
C LYS A 100 -5.81 31.88 5.42
N SER A 101 -5.36 32.69 4.48
CA SER A 101 -5.09 32.24 3.12
C SER A 101 -3.92 32.97 2.50
N VAL A 102 -3.19 32.28 1.62
CA VAL A 102 -2.15 32.90 0.78
C VAL A 102 -2.35 32.52 -0.68
N THR A 103 -2.37 33.50 -1.57
CA THR A 103 -2.31 33.29 -3.03
C THR A 103 -0.85 33.39 -3.47
N LEU A 104 -0.33 32.29 -4.02
CA LEU A 104 1.06 32.18 -4.45
C LEU A 104 1.25 32.61 -5.92
N PRO A 105 2.41 33.20 -6.29
CA PRO A 105 2.73 33.59 -7.67
C PRO A 105 2.82 32.39 -8.62
N ALA A 106 2.33 32.52 -9.85
CA ALA A 106 2.38 31.46 -10.87
C ALA A 106 3.82 31.11 -11.30
N GLY A 107 4.75 32.06 -11.23
CA GLY A 107 6.18 31.87 -11.54
C GLY A 107 7.05 31.38 -10.37
N LEU A 108 6.44 31.02 -9.24
CA LEU A 108 7.16 30.61 -8.03
C LEU A 108 7.82 29.23 -8.19
N THR A 109 9.16 29.20 -8.22
CA THR A 109 9.95 27.98 -8.38
C THR A 109 10.42 27.37 -7.07
N VAL A 110 10.57 28.17 -6.00
CA VAL A 110 11.12 27.72 -4.71
C VAL A 110 10.38 28.30 -3.51
N ILE A 111 9.98 27.43 -2.58
CA ILE A 111 9.58 27.80 -1.21
C ILE A 111 10.64 27.23 -0.26
N GLU A 112 11.32 28.08 0.51
CA GLU A 112 12.37 27.65 1.43
C GLU A 112 11.84 27.19 2.80
N ASN A 113 12.77 26.72 3.65
CA ASN A 113 12.47 26.10 4.93
C ASN A 113 11.61 26.99 5.84
N HIS A 114 10.57 26.41 6.41
CA HIS A 114 9.69 27.06 7.39
C HIS A 114 8.99 28.34 6.89
N ALA A 115 8.90 28.57 5.57
CA ALA A 115 8.33 29.79 5.00
C ALA A 115 6.94 30.16 5.58
N PHE A 116 6.06 29.18 5.78
CA PHE A 116 4.71 29.35 6.34
C PHE A 116 4.48 28.53 7.63
N TYR A 117 5.55 28.14 8.32
CA TYR A 117 5.47 27.26 9.48
C TYR A 117 4.66 27.89 10.64
N GLY A 118 3.71 27.15 11.21
CA GLY A 118 2.93 27.59 12.36
C GLY A 118 1.84 28.62 12.05
N ASN A 119 1.39 28.69 10.80
CA ASN A 119 0.31 29.59 10.39
C ASN A 119 -1.07 28.93 10.55
N THR A 120 -2.15 29.72 10.58
CA THR A 120 -3.53 29.19 10.61
C THR A 120 -4.15 29.12 9.22
N LEU A 121 -3.31 28.87 8.22
CA LEU A 121 -3.70 28.80 6.81
C LEU A 121 -4.80 27.76 6.64
N MET A 122 -5.95 28.20 6.17
CA MET A 122 -7.05 27.39 5.66
C MET A 122 -6.76 26.93 4.23
N ASP A 123 -6.10 27.80 3.46
CA ASP A 123 -5.77 27.60 2.05
C ASP A 123 -4.42 28.24 1.69
N VAL A 124 -3.69 27.65 0.75
CA VAL A 124 -2.41 28.16 0.20
C VAL A 124 -2.50 28.45 -1.31
N THR A 125 -3.72 28.65 -1.83
CA THR A 125 -3.94 28.50 -3.26
C THR A 125 -4.76 29.59 -3.93
N ASN A 126 -4.53 29.66 -5.25
CA ASN A 126 -5.43 30.20 -6.26
C ASN A 126 -6.35 29.05 -6.75
N LYS A 127 -7.21 28.47 -5.89
CA LYS A 127 -8.16 27.34 -6.18
C LYS A 127 -7.62 25.89 -6.13
N GLY A 128 -6.77 25.52 -5.17
CA GLY A 128 -6.41 24.13 -4.82
C GLY A 128 -5.03 23.63 -5.30
N ILE A 129 -4.25 24.42 -6.03
CA ILE A 129 -3.03 23.95 -6.70
C ILE A 129 -1.83 24.81 -6.27
N LEU A 130 -0.75 24.17 -5.79
CA LEU A 130 0.55 24.85 -5.66
C LEU A 130 1.09 25.16 -7.07
N PRO A 131 1.78 26.30 -7.30
CA PRO A 131 2.17 26.74 -8.65
C PRO A 131 2.89 25.64 -9.47
N GLU A 132 2.49 25.40 -10.71
CA GLU A 132 3.07 24.34 -11.56
C GLU A 132 4.58 24.51 -11.81
N SER A 133 5.08 25.74 -11.70
CA SER A 133 6.50 26.08 -11.81
C SER A 133 7.34 25.69 -10.59
N LEU A 134 6.71 25.23 -9.50
CA LEU A 134 7.38 24.90 -8.25
C LEU A 134 8.23 23.63 -8.41
N VAL A 135 9.53 23.79 -8.14
CA VAL A 135 10.54 22.72 -8.23
C VAL A 135 10.93 22.22 -6.84
N SER A 136 10.87 23.09 -5.82
CA SER A 136 11.35 22.76 -4.48
C SER A 136 10.47 23.34 -3.37
N ILE A 137 10.15 22.49 -2.39
CA ILE A 137 9.48 22.86 -1.14
C ILE A 137 10.39 22.49 0.02
N GLY A 138 10.83 23.49 0.78
CA GLY A 138 11.77 23.36 1.89
C GLY A 138 11.19 22.64 3.10
N GLU A 139 12.08 22.24 3.99
CA GLU A 139 11.72 21.57 5.25
C GLU A 139 10.74 22.41 6.06
N GLY A 140 9.64 21.80 6.50
CA GLY A 140 8.64 22.45 7.34
C GLY A 140 7.91 23.62 6.69
N ALA A 141 7.99 23.80 5.36
CA ALA A 141 7.44 24.97 4.67
C ALA A 141 5.98 25.26 5.04
N PHE A 142 5.15 24.23 5.23
CA PHE A 142 3.75 24.32 5.66
C PHE A 142 3.47 23.53 6.95
N GLY A 143 4.51 23.25 7.76
CA GLY A 143 4.36 22.50 9.01
C GLY A 143 3.62 23.31 10.07
N LEU A 144 2.89 22.62 10.96
CA LEU A 144 2.02 23.21 11.97
C LEU A 144 0.94 24.16 11.39
N CYS A 145 0.37 23.83 10.24
CA CYS A 145 -0.76 24.54 9.65
C CYS A 145 -2.08 23.78 9.87
N PRO A 146 -2.69 23.84 11.08
CA PRO A 146 -3.77 22.93 11.47
C PRO A 146 -5.08 23.13 10.71
N ALA A 147 -5.28 24.27 10.04
CA ALA A 147 -6.48 24.58 9.28
C ALA A 147 -6.35 24.24 7.78
N LEU A 148 -5.16 23.83 7.32
CA LEU A 148 -4.87 23.69 5.89
C LEU A 148 -5.72 22.58 5.27
N GLY A 149 -6.48 22.89 4.22
CA GLY A 149 -7.41 21.96 3.58
C GLY A 149 -8.83 21.95 4.17
N SER A 150 -9.15 22.89 5.07
CA SER A 150 -10.49 23.01 5.70
C SER A 150 -11.62 23.44 4.77
N ASN A 151 -11.33 23.78 3.52
CA ASN A 151 -12.30 24.21 2.50
C ASN A 151 -12.68 23.10 1.50
N ASP A 152 -12.43 21.83 1.84
CA ASP A 152 -12.66 20.66 0.98
C ASP A 152 -11.87 20.63 -0.34
N ASN A 153 -10.94 21.58 -0.54
CA ASN A 153 -10.06 21.59 -1.69
C ASN A 153 -9.01 20.48 -1.57
N GLU A 154 -8.77 19.82 -2.70
CA GLU A 154 -7.61 18.97 -2.87
C GLU A 154 -6.34 19.81 -2.89
N LEU A 155 -5.31 19.37 -2.17
CA LEU A 155 -3.97 19.93 -2.28
C LEU A 155 -3.21 19.16 -3.37
N VAL A 156 -2.99 19.82 -4.51
CA VAL A 156 -2.19 19.26 -5.61
C VAL A 156 -0.74 19.74 -5.49
N ILE A 157 0.18 18.79 -5.28
CA ILE A 157 1.62 19.05 -5.33
C ILE A 157 2.09 18.85 -6.79
N PRO A 158 2.74 19.84 -7.42
CA PRO A 158 3.02 19.84 -8.85
C PRO A 158 4.12 18.85 -9.25
N ASP A 159 4.04 18.35 -10.49
CA ASP A 159 4.96 17.36 -11.07
C ASP A 159 6.44 17.81 -11.13
N GLY A 160 6.72 19.11 -10.98
CA GLY A 160 8.07 19.65 -10.86
C GLY A 160 8.79 19.28 -9.57
N VAL A 161 8.06 18.87 -8.52
CA VAL A 161 8.60 18.51 -7.21
C VAL A 161 8.98 17.02 -7.17
N SER A 162 10.28 16.72 -7.21
CA SER A 162 10.79 15.34 -7.14
C SER A 162 11.04 14.83 -5.72
N VAL A 163 11.08 15.71 -4.72
CA VAL A 163 11.33 15.37 -3.31
C VAL A 163 10.43 16.21 -2.40
N LEU A 164 9.71 15.55 -1.50
CA LEU A 164 9.12 16.21 -0.34
C LEU A 164 10.13 16.16 0.81
N ASN A 165 10.61 17.32 1.25
CA ASN A 165 11.53 17.42 2.37
C ASN A 165 10.85 17.10 3.71
N ASN A 166 11.64 17.08 4.78
CA ASN A 166 11.15 16.74 6.10
C ASN A 166 10.07 17.73 6.56
N THR A 167 9.09 17.24 7.31
CA THR A 167 8.06 18.02 8.04
C THR A 167 7.18 18.97 7.19
N VAL A 168 7.21 18.90 5.85
CA VAL A 168 6.58 19.89 4.96
C VAL A 168 5.11 20.17 5.33
N PHE A 169 4.31 19.15 5.64
CA PHE A 169 2.91 19.25 6.04
C PHE A 169 2.65 18.65 7.44
N HIS A 170 3.67 18.65 8.31
CA HIS A 170 3.56 18.09 9.66
C HIS A 170 2.39 18.73 10.44
N LYS A 171 1.50 17.92 11.03
CA LYS A 171 0.33 18.35 11.81
C LYS A 171 -0.66 19.26 11.05
N CYS A 172 -0.78 19.10 9.75
CA CYS A 172 -1.85 19.70 8.96
C CYS A 172 -3.16 18.89 9.07
N GLY A 173 -3.74 18.87 10.28
CA GLY A 173 -4.83 17.96 10.68
C GLY A 173 -6.18 18.14 9.99
N LYS A 174 -6.31 19.09 9.05
CA LYS A 174 -7.50 19.32 8.22
C LYS A 174 -7.29 19.01 6.74
N LEU A 175 -6.11 18.53 6.33
CA LEU A 175 -5.89 18.10 4.95
C LEU A 175 -6.83 16.95 4.64
N ALA A 176 -7.71 17.13 3.65
CA ALA A 176 -8.72 16.15 3.28
C ALA A 176 -8.24 15.27 2.11
N LYS A 177 -7.78 15.88 1.01
CA LYS A 177 -7.30 15.18 -0.19
C LYS A 177 -5.95 15.74 -0.62
N VAL A 178 -5.01 14.86 -0.95
CA VAL A 178 -3.69 15.23 -1.46
C VAL A 178 -3.39 14.44 -2.72
N THR A 179 -2.94 15.13 -3.77
CA THR A 179 -2.34 14.51 -4.96
C THR A 179 -0.83 14.69 -4.90
N LEU A 180 -0.11 13.56 -4.97
CA LEU A 180 1.35 13.52 -5.02
C LEU A 180 1.86 13.62 -6.47
N PRO A 181 3.06 14.19 -6.70
CA PRO A 181 3.67 14.31 -8.02
C PRO A 181 3.97 12.94 -8.64
N SER A 182 3.71 12.74 -9.93
CA SER A 182 3.93 11.44 -10.61
C SER A 182 5.39 10.97 -10.61
N LYS A 183 6.34 11.92 -10.57
CA LYS A 183 7.80 11.68 -10.55
C LYS A 183 8.44 11.81 -9.17
N LEU A 184 7.65 11.75 -8.10
CA LEU A 184 8.14 11.88 -6.74
C LEU A 184 9.07 10.72 -6.37
N GLU A 185 10.32 11.00 -6.03
CA GLU A 185 11.30 9.97 -5.69
C GLU A 185 11.39 9.69 -4.18
N ARG A 186 11.09 10.69 -3.35
CA ARG A 186 11.27 10.59 -1.89
C ARG A 186 10.24 11.40 -1.11
N ILE A 187 9.74 10.80 -0.03
CA ILE A 187 8.94 11.45 1.01
C ILE A 187 9.80 11.53 2.27
N GLY A 188 10.08 12.74 2.76
CA GLY A 188 10.93 12.99 3.91
C GLY A 188 10.28 12.64 5.26
N ASP A 189 11.07 12.79 6.32
CA ASP A 189 10.64 12.47 7.68
C ASP A 189 9.49 13.39 8.13
N ASN A 190 8.52 12.84 8.85
CA ASN A 190 7.37 13.55 9.42
C ASN A 190 6.53 14.37 8.42
N THR A 191 6.67 14.16 7.10
CA THR A 191 6.08 15.00 6.05
C THR A 191 4.58 15.21 6.23
N PHE A 192 3.81 14.15 6.51
CA PHE A 192 2.37 14.17 6.75
C PHE A 192 2.00 13.64 8.16
N ASP A 193 2.94 13.63 9.10
CA ASP A 193 2.69 13.14 10.46
C ASP A 193 1.52 13.90 11.12
N THR A 194 0.56 13.15 11.67
CA THR A 194 -0.66 13.63 12.31
C THR A 194 -1.66 14.32 11.35
N CYS A 195 -1.58 14.05 10.04
CA CYS A 195 -2.61 14.45 9.06
C CYS A 195 -3.78 13.45 9.06
N ALA A 196 -4.53 13.39 10.16
CA ALA A 196 -5.49 12.31 10.44
C ALA A 196 -6.66 12.21 9.44
N THR A 197 -7.07 13.31 8.81
CA THR A 197 -8.20 13.37 7.87
C THR A 197 -7.83 13.06 6.43
N MET A 198 -6.54 12.99 6.12
CA MET A 198 -6.01 12.99 4.75
C MET A 198 -6.22 11.66 4.03
N THR A 199 -6.70 11.74 2.80
CA THR A 199 -6.65 10.68 1.79
C THR A 199 -5.68 11.06 0.67
N LEU A 200 -5.08 10.06 0.01
CA LEU A 200 -4.31 10.27 -1.22
C LEU A 200 -5.21 9.99 -2.43
N THR A 201 -5.37 10.96 -3.32
CA THR A 201 -6.24 10.83 -4.49
C THR A 201 -5.66 9.87 -5.54
N SER A 202 -4.35 9.91 -5.73
CA SER A 202 -3.60 9.06 -6.69
C SER A 202 -2.72 7.99 -6.02
N GLY A 203 -2.81 7.82 -4.69
CA GLY A 203 -1.94 6.92 -3.93
C GLY A 203 -0.49 7.41 -3.82
N ILE A 204 0.44 6.50 -3.52
CA ILE A 204 1.89 6.78 -3.54
C ILE A 204 2.43 6.40 -4.92
N PRO A 205 3.11 7.31 -5.66
CA PRO A 205 3.65 7.04 -7.00
C PRO A 205 4.69 5.92 -7.03
N ASP A 206 4.71 5.11 -8.10
CA ASP A 206 5.67 4.01 -8.29
C ASP A 206 7.14 4.45 -8.37
N SER A 207 7.38 5.73 -8.62
CA SER A 207 8.71 6.35 -8.65
C SER A 207 9.33 6.55 -7.25
N VAL A 208 8.54 6.43 -6.18
CA VAL A 208 9.00 6.62 -4.81
C VAL A 208 9.93 5.49 -4.37
N LYS A 209 11.17 5.84 -4.06
CA LYS A 209 12.23 4.90 -3.61
C LYS A 209 12.31 4.78 -2.09
N SER A 210 11.93 5.83 -1.37
CA SER A 210 12.07 5.90 0.09
C SER A 210 10.99 6.74 0.75
N ILE A 211 10.44 6.23 1.85
CA ILE A 211 9.50 6.90 2.75
C ILE A 211 10.21 7.11 4.10
N GLY A 212 10.31 8.35 4.56
CA GLY A 212 11.02 8.75 5.77
C GLY A 212 10.36 8.31 7.07
N ALA A 213 11.06 8.52 8.18
CA ALA A 213 10.57 8.22 9.51
C ALA A 213 9.33 9.06 9.82
N ARG A 214 8.29 8.43 10.39
CA ARG A 214 7.00 9.06 10.72
C ARG A 214 6.29 9.76 9.56
N ALA A 215 6.68 9.53 8.30
CA ALA A 215 6.18 10.30 7.15
C ALA A 215 4.64 10.37 7.05
N PHE A 216 3.94 9.30 7.41
CA PHE A 216 2.48 9.18 7.47
C PHE A 216 1.97 8.76 8.85
N ALA A 217 2.76 8.94 9.92
CA ALA A 217 2.34 8.53 11.25
C ALA A 217 1.00 9.20 11.63
N GLU A 218 0.06 8.43 12.17
CA GLU A 218 -1.27 8.87 12.59
C GLU A 218 -2.15 9.45 11.45
N CYS A 219 -1.83 9.16 10.18
CA CYS A 219 -2.73 9.37 9.04
C CYS A 219 -3.85 8.31 9.05
N ALA A 220 -4.83 8.49 9.93
CA ALA A 220 -5.88 7.50 10.19
C ALA A 220 -6.81 7.22 8.99
N ASN A 221 -6.90 8.15 8.03
CA ASN A 221 -7.81 8.07 6.88
C ASN A 221 -7.13 7.77 5.53
N ILE A 222 -5.83 7.44 5.49
CA ILE A 222 -5.09 7.28 4.22
C ILE A 222 -5.71 6.26 3.25
N GLY A 223 -6.47 5.30 3.76
CA GLY A 223 -7.31 4.39 2.97
C GLY A 223 -6.52 3.30 2.24
N THR A 224 -7.15 2.76 1.19
CA THR A 224 -6.52 1.83 0.26
C THR A 224 -5.66 2.62 -0.73
N ILE A 225 -4.37 2.35 -0.77
CA ILE A 225 -3.42 2.99 -1.68
C ILE A 225 -2.63 1.94 -2.44
N ASN A 226 -2.13 2.31 -3.62
CA ASN A 226 -1.22 1.46 -4.36
C ASN A 226 0.15 1.43 -3.68
N TYR A 227 0.77 0.25 -3.65
CA TYR A 227 2.12 0.05 -3.18
C TYR A 227 3.12 0.49 -4.27
N PRO A 228 4.11 1.33 -3.94
CA PRO A 228 5.09 1.79 -4.93
C PRO A 228 6.12 0.71 -5.25
N ASP A 229 6.15 0.23 -6.50
CA ASP A 229 7.00 -0.89 -6.92
C ASP A 229 8.50 -0.63 -6.76
N SER A 230 8.96 0.62 -6.83
CA SER A 230 10.37 1.01 -6.68
C SER A 230 10.84 1.20 -5.23
N LEU A 231 9.99 0.91 -4.24
CA LEU A 231 10.29 1.19 -2.83
C LEU A 231 11.39 0.29 -2.28
N THR A 232 12.44 0.91 -1.75
CA THR A 232 13.61 0.22 -1.16
C THR A 232 13.76 0.45 0.33
N SER A 233 13.13 1.49 0.89
CA SER A 233 13.17 1.77 2.33
C SER A 233 11.90 2.44 2.88
N VAL A 234 11.42 1.95 4.01
CA VAL A 234 10.39 2.56 4.86
C VAL A 234 11.01 2.89 6.21
N GLY A 235 11.01 4.16 6.60
CA GLY A 235 11.61 4.64 7.84
C GLY A 235 10.83 4.26 9.10
N ASP A 236 11.44 4.56 10.24
CA ASP A 236 10.87 4.23 11.55
C ASP A 236 9.52 4.95 11.76
N TRP A 237 8.52 4.24 12.28
CA TRP A 237 7.16 4.74 12.51
C TRP A 237 6.46 5.33 11.28
N ALA A 238 6.93 5.07 10.05
CA ALA A 238 6.44 5.72 8.83
C ALA A 238 4.91 5.71 8.69
N PHE A 239 4.25 4.60 9.01
CA PHE A 239 2.79 4.41 8.98
C PHE A 239 2.21 4.06 10.36
N TYR A 240 2.88 4.45 11.45
CA TYR A 240 2.42 4.19 12.81
C TYR A 240 0.97 4.64 13.01
N LYS A 241 0.09 3.73 13.46
CA LYS A 241 -1.36 3.97 13.68
C LYS A 241 -2.16 4.41 12.44
N CYS A 242 -1.70 4.13 11.21
CA CYS A 242 -2.54 4.23 10.02
C CYS A 242 -3.60 3.12 10.03
N SER A 243 -4.72 3.37 10.70
CA SER A 243 -5.64 2.32 11.15
C SER A 243 -6.44 1.68 10.01
N ILE A 244 -6.70 2.41 8.92
CA ILE A 244 -7.42 1.89 7.74
C ILE A 244 -6.53 1.64 6.52
N LEU A 245 -5.20 1.76 6.67
CA LEU A 245 -4.25 1.54 5.57
C LEU A 245 -4.38 0.12 5.03
N ASP A 246 -4.47 0.01 3.71
CA ASP A 246 -4.50 -1.26 2.99
C ASP A 246 -3.82 -1.11 1.62
N PHE A 247 -3.17 -2.19 1.16
CA PHE A 247 -2.50 -2.28 -0.14
C PHE A 247 -3.10 -3.40 -1.01
N SER A 248 -4.35 -3.77 -0.78
CA SER A 248 -5.04 -4.87 -1.46
C SER A 248 -5.14 -4.76 -2.99
N ASN A 249 -4.99 -3.56 -3.55
CA ASN A 249 -4.97 -3.32 -5.00
C ASN A 249 -3.62 -3.60 -5.67
N SER A 250 -2.60 -4.01 -4.90
CA SER A 250 -1.25 -4.19 -5.40
C SER A 250 -0.81 -5.65 -5.33
N SER A 251 -0.16 -6.12 -6.40
CA SER A 251 0.54 -7.41 -6.40
C SER A 251 1.91 -7.28 -5.78
N ARG A 252 2.57 -8.43 -5.55
CA ARG A 252 3.95 -8.50 -5.07
C ARG A 252 4.87 -7.46 -5.70
N SER A 253 5.64 -6.74 -4.88
CA SER A 253 6.66 -5.81 -5.36
C SER A 253 7.78 -6.55 -6.09
N SER A 254 8.19 -5.99 -7.22
CA SER A 254 9.35 -6.45 -8.00
C SER A 254 10.69 -5.92 -7.48
N ALA A 255 10.69 -5.13 -6.40
CA ALA A 255 11.91 -4.61 -5.80
C ALA A 255 12.86 -5.74 -5.36
N GLY A 256 14.16 -5.56 -5.57
CA GLY A 256 15.14 -6.59 -5.20
C GLY A 256 15.25 -6.82 -3.69
N SER A 257 15.09 -5.76 -2.88
CA SER A 257 14.98 -5.86 -1.42
C SER A 257 14.36 -4.59 -0.81
N LEU A 258 13.74 -4.73 0.36
CA LEU A 258 13.14 -3.62 1.12
C LEU A 258 13.65 -3.60 2.56
N THR A 259 14.00 -2.41 3.05
CA THR A 259 14.30 -2.17 4.47
C THR A 259 13.12 -1.51 5.17
N ILE A 260 12.70 -2.04 6.32
CA ILE A 260 11.54 -1.60 7.08
C ILE A 260 11.98 -1.23 8.49
N GLY A 261 11.75 0.04 8.85
CA GLY A 261 12.16 0.63 10.12
C GLY A 261 11.34 0.19 11.33
N LEU A 262 11.80 0.66 12.50
CA LEU A 262 11.23 0.40 13.82
C LEU A 262 9.76 0.83 13.84
N LYS A 263 8.84 -0.07 14.19
CA LYS A 263 7.40 0.24 14.32
C LYS A 263 6.76 0.86 13.07
N ALA A 264 7.34 0.65 11.89
CA ALA A 264 6.89 1.28 10.64
C ALA A 264 5.38 1.11 10.38
N PHE A 265 4.79 -0.06 10.65
CA PHE A 265 3.36 -0.34 10.50
C PHE A 265 2.66 -0.68 11.83
N TYR A 266 3.25 -0.32 12.96
CA TYR A 266 2.69 -0.66 14.27
C TYR A 266 1.25 -0.12 14.43
N LEU A 267 0.32 -1.00 14.83
CA LEU A 267 -1.12 -0.73 14.96
C LEU A 267 -1.85 -0.38 13.65
N CYS A 268 -1.34 -0.78 12.48
CA CYS A 268 -2.09 -0.77 11.22
C CYS A 268 -3.12 -1.92 11.19
N LYS A 269 -4.24 -1.75 11.89
CA LYS A 269 -5.21 -2.83 12.15
C LYS A 269 -5.96 -3.33 10.90
N SER A 270 -6.14 -2.49 9.88
CA SER A 270 -6.75 -2.91 8.61
C SER A 270 -5.75 -3.43 7.57
N LEU A 271 -4.44 -3.37 7.87
CA LEU A 271 -3.42 -3.86 6.95
C LEU A 271 -3.49 -5.39 6.87
N LYS A 272 -4.16 -5.86 5.82
CA LYS A 272 -4.41 -7.27 5.54
C LYS A 272 -3.40 -7.85 4.57
N ASN A 273 -3.05 -7.10 3.53
CA ASN A 273 -2.08 -7.53 2.54
C ASN A 273 -1.03 -6.43 2.37
N ILE A 274 0.24 -6.81 2.35
CA ILE A 274 1.33 -5.91 1.96
C ILE A 274 2.16 -6.56 0.86
N PRO A 275 2.31 -5.92 -0.32
CA PRO A 275 3.06 -6.49 -1.43
C PRO A 275 4.58 -6.36 -1.25
N LEU A 276 5.10 -7.08 -0.27
CA LEU A 276 6.52 -7.12 0.03
C LEU A 276 7.31 -7.77 -1.11
N PRO A 277 8.54 -7.30 -1.39
CA PRO A 277 9.44 -8.02 -2.28
C PRO A 277 9.90 -9.35 -1.70
N GLU A 278 10.63 -10.14 -2.48
CA GLU A 278 11.19 -11.42 -2.03
C GLU A 278 12.10 -11.30 -0.81
N LYS A 279 12.82 -10.19 -0.67
CA LYS A 279 13.84 -10.01 0.38
C LYS A 279 13.55 -8.78 1.22
N ILE A 280 13.37 -8.96 2.52
CA ILE A 280 13.12 -7.85 3.46
C ILE A 280 14.14 -7.81 4.59
N SER A 281 14.39 -6.60 5.10
CA SER A 281 15.12 -6.35 6.35
C SER A 281 14.16 -5.63 7.29
N VAL A 282 13.86 -6.20 8.45
CA VAL A 282 12.85 -5.67 9.38
C VAL A 282 13.47 -5.27 10.70
N ALA A 283 12.96 -4.22 11.33
CA ALA A 283 13.36 -3.78 12.65
C ALA A 283 12.35 -4.22 13.73
N GLU A 284 12.57 -3.77 14.98
CA GLU A 284 11.67 -4.08 16.09
C GLU A 284 10.23 -3.61 15.80
N SER A 285 9.26 -4.47 16.14
CA SER A 285 7.83 -4.20 16.08
C SER A 285 7.31 -3.65 14.74
N SER A 286 8.02 -3.85 13.61
CA SER A 286 7.66 -3.26 12.31
C SER A 286 6.23 -3.56 11.89
N PHE A 287 5.71 -4.77 12.16
CA PHE A 287 4.34 -5.20 11.87
C PHE A 287 3.55 -5.62 13.12
N GLN A 288 4.04 -5.29 14.33
CA GLN A 288 3.37 -5.74 15.54
C GLN A 288 1.91 -5.23 15.60
N SER A 289 0.99 -6.14 15.92
CA SER A 289 -0.45 -5.87 15.98
C SER A 289 -1.07 -5.41 14.64
N CYS A 290 -0.47 -5.81 13.51
CA CYS A 290 -1.13 -5.80 12.19
C CYS A 290 -1.91 -7.10 11.98
N ASN A 291 -3.04 -7.02 11.28
CA ASN A 291 -3.82 -8.19 10.85
C ASN A 291 -3.33 -8.74 9.50
N LEU A 292 -2.00 -8.81 9.33
CA LEU A 292 -1.39 -9.21 8.08
C LEU A 292 -1.80 -10.66 7.75
N MET A 293 -2.54 -10.84 6.67
CA MET A 293 -2.99 -12.13 6.11
C MET A 293 -1.97 -12.69 5.13
N ASP A 294 -1.50 -11.91 4.15
CA ASP A 294 -0.52 -12.44 3.21
C ASP A 294 0.29 -11.43 2.40
N ILE A 295 1.30 -11.95 1.70
CA ILE A 295 1.98 -11.34 0.57
C ILE A 295 1.26 -11.79 -0.72
N PRO A 296 0.64 -10.86 -1.46
CA PRO A 296 0.04 -11.15 -2.76
C PRO A 296 1.02 -11.90 -3.68
N GLY A 297 0.56 -12.95 -4.37
CA GLY A 297 1.37 -13.74 -5.31
C GLY A 297 2.09 -14.96 -4.72
N GLY A 298 2.06 -15.16 -3.40
CA GLY A 298 2.60 -16.35 -2.75
C GLY A 298 4.12 -16.51 -2.88
N GLY A 299 4.63 -17.72 -2.63
CA GLY A 299 6.06 -18.08 -2.72
C GLY A 299 6.83 -17.88 -1.41
N ALA A 300 8.15 -17.68 -1.52
CA ALA A 300 9.03 -17.52 -0.36
C ALA A 300 9.26 -16.05 0.02
N LEU A 301 9.27 -15.73 1.31
CA LEU A 301 9.70 -14.45 1.86
C LEU A 301 11.01 -14.63 2.61
N THR A 302 12.09 -14.05 2.09
CA THR A 302 13.41 -14.08 2.72
C THR A 302 13.61 -12.89 3.65
N ILE A 303 13.93 -13.15 4.91
CA ILE A 303 14.29 -12.14 5.91
C ILE A 303 15.82 -12.08 6.00
N ASN A 304 16.38 -10.96 5.54
CA ASN A 304 17.82 -10.70 5.50
C ASN A 304 18.40 -10.27 6.85
N SER A 305 17.63 -9.52 7.64
CA SER A 305 18.02 -9.10 8.98
C SER A 305 16.79 -8.81 9.84
N ILE A 306 16.91 -9.10 11.14
CA ILE A 306 15.90 -8.77 12.15
C ILE A 306 16.59 -7.85 13.16
N GLY A 307 16.30 -6.55 13.09
CA GLY A 307 16.94 -5.50 13.89
C GLY A 307 16.41 -5.36 15.32
N GLY A 308 15.44 -6.17 15.74
CA GLY A 308 14.92 -6.12 17.12
C GLY A 308 13.68 -6.99 17.35
N SER A 309 13.03 -6.84 18.51
CA SER A 309 11.99 -7.78 18.99
C SER A 309 10.64 -7.61 18.29
N LYS A 310 9.79 -8.64 18.35
CA LYS A 310 8.36 -8.55 17.99
C LYS A 310 8.04 -8.11 16.55
N ALA A 311 8.96 -8.26 15.59
CA ALA A 311 8.81 -7.74 14.22
C ALA A 311 7.46 -8.11 13.57
N PHE A 312 6.98 -9.34 13.76
CA PHE A 312 5.69 -9.86 13.26
C PHE A 312 4.74 -10.31 14.37
N SER A 313 4.99 -9.93 15.63
CA SER A 313 4.21 -10.42 16.77
C SER A 313 2.72 -10.09 16.62
N GLY A 314 1.88 -11.13 16.70
CA GLY A 314 0.43 -11.03 16.58
C GLY A 314 -0.09 -10.97 15.14
N CYS A 315 0.76 -11.15 14.12
CA CYS A 315 0.30 -11.34 12.74
C CYS A 315 -0.31 -12.74 12.58
N THR A 316 -1.50 -12.94 13.13
CA THR A 316 -2.14 -14.27 13.26
C THR A 316 -2.48 -14.91 11.92
N ALA A 317 -2.64 -14.11 10.88
CA ALA A 317 -3.02 -14.57 9.55
C ALA A 317 -1.83 -14.68 8.59
N LEU A 318 -0.61 -14.28 8.98
CA LEU A 318 0.58 -14.31 8.13
C LEU A 318 0.84 -15.75 7.63
N GLY A 319 0.76 -15.95 6.32
CA GLY A 319 0.99 -17.24 5.67
C GLY A 319 -0.25 -18.08 5.38
N THR A 320 -1.45 -17.48 5.46
CA THR A 320 -2.73 -18.15 5.17
C THR A 320 -2.78 -18.75 3.75
N ASN A 321 -2.09 -18.20 2.75
CA ASN A 321 -1.98 -18.79 1.40
C ASN A 321 -0.68 -19.59 1.18
N GLY A 322 -0.04 -20.07 2.25
CA GLY A 322 1.05 -21.06 2.16
C GLY A 322 2.43 -20.51 1.83
N ILE A 323 2.75 -19.28 2.25
CA ILE A 323 4.11 -18.73 2.06
C ILE A 323 5.14 -19.49 2.89
N SER A 324 6.35 -19.61 2.35
CA SER A 324 7.52 -20.09 3.11
C SER A 324 8.33 -18.90 3.61
N ILE A 325 8.56 -18.82 4.91
CA ILE A 325 9.44 -17.80 5.50
C ILE A 325 10.86 -18.35 5.53
N ILE A 326 11.80 -17.66 4.88
CA ILE A 326 13.21 -18.04 4.84
C ILE A 326 14.01 -17.06 5.71
N LEU A 327 14.62 -17.54 6.79
CA LEU A 327 15.63 -16.79 7.51
C LEU A 327 16.96 -16.93 6.79
N SER A 328 17.45 -15.84 6.20
CA SER A 328 18.70 -15.89 5.41
C SER A 328 19.90 -16.31 6.28
N ASP A 329 20.95 -16.82 5.63
CA ASP A 329 22.21 -17.21 6.29
C ASP A 329 22.95 -16.05 6.98
N LYS A 330 22.48 -14.80 6.85
CA LYS A 330 22.98 -13.64 7.61
C LYS A 330 22.43 -13.61 9.05
N ILE A 331 21.35 -14.31 9.33
CA ILE A 331 20.75 -14.38 10.66
C ILE A 331 21.49 -15.43 11.47
N THR A 332 22.25 -15.00 12.47
CA THR A 332 22.90 -15.90 13.43
C THR A 332 22.00 -16.21 14.62
N ASP A 333 21.09 -15.31 14.98
CA ASP A 333 20.19 -15.51 16.11
C ASP A 333 18.81 -14.99 15.74
N THR A 334 17.76 -15.74 16.09
CA THR A 334 16.41 -15.15 16.04
C THR A 334 16.29 -14.11 17.15
N VAL A 335 15.34 -13.18 17.02
CA VAL A 335 15.12 -12.14 18.03
C VAL A 335 13.88 -12.46 18.87
N PHE A 336 13.88 -11.99 20.12
CA PHE A 336 12.79 -12.14 21.08
C PHE A 336 11.42 -11.86 20.44
N GLU A 337 10.50 -12.83 20.53
CA GLU A 337 9.10 -12.71 20.06
C GLU A 337 8.90 -12.38 18.57
N THR A 338 9.89 -12.62 17.70
CA THR A 338 9.81 -12.23 16.27
C THR A 338 8.49 -12.63 15.59
N PHE A 339 8.03 -13.87 15.78
CA PHE A 339 6.77 -14.43 15.24
C PHE A 339 5.81 -14.91 16.34
N LEU A 340 5.84 -14.29 17.51
CA LEU A 340 4.93 -14.65 18.61
C LEU A 340 3.46 -14.57 18.14
N ASN A 341 2.72 -15.68 18.29
CA ASN A 341 1.33 -15.87 17.92
C ASN A 341 1.02 -15.70 16.42
N CYS A 342 1.97 -16.03 15.54
CA CYS A 342 1.74 -16.12 14.09
C CYS A 342 1.16 -17.50 13.70
N SER A 343 -0.10 -17.74 14.06
CA SER A 343 -0.74 -19.07 13.94
C SER A 343 -0.90 -19.61 12.51
N SER A 344 -0.96 -18.74 11.49
CA SER A 344 -1.15 -19.15 10.09
C SER A 344 0.13 -19.45 9.32
N ILE A 345 1.33 -19.21 9.88
CA ILE A 345 2.57 -19.53 9.17
C ILE A 345 2.60 -21.05 8.97
N THR A 346 2.82 -21.49 7.73
CA THR A 346 2.85 -22.91 7.37
C THR A 346 4.26 -23.46 7.28
N ALA A 347 5.21 -22.72 6.72
CA ALA A 347 6.56 -23.20 6.47
C ALA A 347 7.61 -22.17 6.88
N VAL A 348 8.65 -22.61 7.58
CA VAL A 348 9.82 -21.80 7.92
C VAL A 348 11.10 -22.55 7.59
N HIS A 349 12.00 -21.89 6.86
CA HIS A 349 13.40 -22.27 6.71
C HIS A 349 14.26 -21.45 7.65
N LEU A 350 14.92 -22.10 8.61
CA LEU A 350 15.89 -21.50 9.52
C LEU A 350 17.25 -21.36 8.83
N SER A 351 17.97 -20.30 9.18
CA SER A 351 19.34 -20.02 8.70
C SER A 351 20.31 -21.15 9.01
N ALA A 352 21.16 -21.54 8.06
CA ALA A 352 22.20 -22.54 8.30
C ALA A 352 23.28 -22.05 9.29
N ASN A 353 23.35 -20.73 9.50
CA ASN A 353 24.25 -20.08 10.46
C ASN A 353 23.60 -19.79 11.82
N LEU A 354 22.38 -20.26 12.06
CA LEU A 354 21.67 -20.02 13.30
C LEU A 354 22.38 -20.68 14.51
N THR A 355 22.76 -19.87 15.48
CA THR A 355 23.37 -20.26 16.77
C THR A 355 22.38 -20.27 17.92
N THR A 356 21.34 -19.43 17.89
CA THR A 356 20.35 -19.34 18.95
C THR A 356 18.94 -19.11 18.40
N VAL A 357 17.97 -19.84 18.93
CA VAL A 357 16.55 -19.44 18.83
C VAL A 357 16.19 -18.69 20.11
N SER A 358 15.86 -17.41 20.02
CA SER A 358 15.49 -16.56 21.16
C SER A 358 14.17 -16.97 21.82
N ASN A 359 13.94 -16.44 23.04
CA ASN A 359 12.70 -16.72 23.78
C ASN A 359 11.48 -16.28 22.96
N ASN A 360 10.45 -17.11 22.99
CA ASN A 360 9.15 -16.89 22.34
C ASN A 360 9.21 -16.60 20.83
N SER A 361 10.32 -16.85 20.14
CA SER A 361 10.49 -16.43 18.74
C SER A 361 9.42 -16.99 17.81
N PHE A 362 8.95 -18.22 18.03
CA PHE A 362 7.90 -18.89 17.25
C PHE A 362 6.74 -19.39 18.13
N GLN A 363 6.64 -18.90 19.37
CA GLN A 363 5.59 -19.34 20.28
C GLN A 363 4.20 -19.13 19.64
N GLY A 364 3.34 -20.14 19.67
CA GLY A 364 1.97 -20.08 19.13
C GLY A 364 1.88 -20.15 17.60
N CYS A 365 2.97 -20.47 16.89
CA CYS A 365 2.94 -20.77 15.45
C CYS A 365 2.39 -22.18 15.22
N THR A 366 1.09 -22.38 15.42
CA THR A 366 0.44 -23.70 15.52
C THR A 366 0.50 -24.55 14.25
N ASN A 367 0.46 -23.91 13.08
CA ASN A 367 0.42 -24.60 11.78
C ASN A 367 1.80 -24.75 11.10
N MET A 368 2.84 -24.21 11.73
CA MET A 368 4.16 -24.07 11.14
C MET A 368 4.95 -25.36 11.23
N TYR A 369 5.51 -25.81 10.10
CA TYR A 369 6.60 -26.79 10.05
C TYR A 369 7.93 -26.10 9.71
N VAL A 370 9.03 -26.73 10.13
CA VAL A 370 10.39 -26.34 9.73
C VAL A 370 10.89 -27.27 8.64
N ASP A 371 11.35 -26.71 7.52
CA ASP A 371 11.77 -27.49 6.34
C ASP A 371 13.27 -27.85 6.37
N ASN A 372 14.01 -27.39 7.38
CA ASN A 372 15.40 -27.82 7.59
C ASN A 372 15.49 -29.32 7.93
N PRO A 373 16.53 -30.02 7.44
CA PRO A 373 16.78 -31.39 7.86
C PRO A 373 17.03 -31.43 9.38
N GLY A 374 16.20 -32.19 10.10
CA GLY A 374 16.30 -32.34 11.55
C GLY A 374 15.70 -31.21 12.39
N ILE A 375 14.93 -30.30 11.79
CA ILE A 375 14.30 -29.11 12.42
C ILE A 375 15.32 -28.06 12.88
N LEU A 376 16.34 -28.42 13.67
CA LEU A 376 17.37 -27.49 14.13
C LEU A 376 18.63 -27.54 13.23
N PRO A 377 19.11 -26.38 12.73
CA PRO A 377 20.38 -26.31 12.01
C PRO A 377 21.59 -26.78 12.86
N PRO A 378 22.67 -27.29 12.24
CA PRO A 378 23.81 -27.89 12.94
C PRO A 378 24.59 -26.98 13.91
N LYS A 379 24.45 -25.66 13.77
CA LYS A 379 25.18 -24.67 14.58
C LYS A 379 24.40 -24.18 15.81
N VAL A 380 23.16 -24.62 15.99
CA VAL A 380 22.31 -24.16 17.09
C VAL A 380 22.86 -24.65 18.43
N THR A 381 23.17 -23.71 19.32
CA THR A 381 23.71 -23.97 20.66
C THR A 381 22.65 -23.92 21.75
N SER A 382 21.54 -23.20 21.55
CA SER A 382 20.45 -23.13 22.53
C SER A 382 19.12 -22.72 21.90
N VAL A 383 18.02 -23.16 22.52
CA VAL A 383 16.67 -22.67 22.26
C VAL A 383 16.14 -22.00 23.53
N GLY A 384 15.69 -20.76 23.35
CA GLY A 384 15.16 -19.88 24.37
C GLY A 384 13.86 -20.38 24.99
N SER A 385 13.48 -19.79 26.13
CA SER A 385 12.25 -20.17 26.83
C SER A 385 11.05 -20.01 25.88
N SER A 386 10.21 -21.04 25.79
CA SER A 386 9.06 -21.08 24.88
C SER A 386 9.38 -20.79 23.39
N GLY A 387 10.62 -20.99 22.94
CA GLY A 387 11.06 -20.68 21.58
C GLY A 387 10.16 -21.22 20.46
N PHE A 388 9.69 -22.47 20.58
CA PHE A 388 8.76 -23.15 19.68
C PHE A 388 7.48 -23.60 20.40
N SER A 389 7.15 -23.03 21.55
CA SER A 389 6.01 -23.53 22.33
C SER A 389 4.69 -23.36 21.58
N GLY A 390 3.86 -24.40 21.50
CA GLY A 390 2.59 -24.40 20.77
C GLY A 390 2.72 -24.64 19.27
N CYS A 391 3.91 -24.98 18.76
CA CYS A 391 4.13 -25.36 17.37
C CYS A 391 3.70 -26.82 17.11
N ASN A 392 2.39 -27.04 17.02
CA ASN A 392 1.83 -28.39 16.91
C ASN A 392 2.30 -29.13 15.66
N ASN A 393 2.55 -28.44 14.55
CA ASN A 393 2.99 -29.00 13.27
C ASN A 393 4.48 -28.76 12.96
N LEU A 394 5.33 -28.58 13.99
CA LEU A 394 6.76 -28.29 13.81
C LEU A 394 7.50 -29.28 12.89
N GLY A 395 7.12 -30.56 12.92
CA GLY A 395 7.58 -31.59 11.98
C GLY A 395 6.85 -31.54 10.63
N SER A 396 7.59 -31.71 9.52
CA SER A 396 7.04 -31.72 8.16
C SER A 396 6.84 -33.15 7.63
N ALA A 397 6.21 -33.29 6.45
CA ALA A 397 6.18 -34.58 5.71
C ALA A 397 7.58 -35.13 5.35
N VAL A 398 8.62 -34.29 5.43
CA VAL A 398 10.01 -34.62 5.14
C VAL A 398 10.75 -35.07 6.41
N SER A 399 10.31 -34.64 7.60
CA SER A 399 10.94 -34.94 8.89
C SER A 399 10.06 -34.50 10.08
N ASN A 400 9.50 -35.46 10.82
CA ASN A 400 9.03 -35.26 12.20
C ASN A 400 10.15 -35.42 13.24
N HIS A 401 11.38 -35.50 12.73
CA HIS A 401 12.58 -35.82 13.45
C HIS A 401 13.26 -34.55 13.95
N LEU A 402 13.30 -34.37 15.27
CA LEU A 402 14.08 -33.33 15.92
C LEU A 402 15.51 -33.84 16.16
N VAL A 403 16.46 -33.33 15.39
CA VAL A 403 17.89 -33.61 15.56
C VAL A 403 18.50 -32.52 16.43
N ILE A 404 18.96 -32.91 17.60
CA ILE A 404 19.72 -32.06 18.51
C ILE A 404 21.18 -32.09 18.09
N PRO A 405 21.72 -30.97 17.58
CA PRO A 405 23.06 -30.94 17.00
C PRO A 405 24.13 -31.11 18.07
N ALA A 406 25.33 -31.54 17.66
CA ALA A 406 26.47 -31.73 18.55
C ALA A 406 26.89 -30.46 19.31
N THR A 407 26.55 -29.29 18.75
CA THR A 407 26.85 -27.96 19.29
C THR A 407 25.89 -27.51 20.39
N PHE A 408 24.79 -28.24 20.62
CA PHE A 408 23.71 -27.88 21.53
C PHE A 408 24.13 -27.97 23.00
N LYS A 409 23.88 -26.92 23.78
CA LYS A 409 24.30 -26.79 25.18
C LYS A 409 23.15 -26.95 26.17
N GLU A 410 22.01 -26.31 25.92
CA GLU A 410 20.90 -26.28 26.87
C GLU A 410 19.53 -26.05 26.22
N PHE A 411 18.49 -26.67 26.80
CA PHE A 411 17.08 -26.33 26.55
C PHE A 411 16.59 -25.41 27.66
N LYS A 412 16.09 -24.22 27.31
CA LYS A 412 15.42 -23.33 28.28
C LYS A 412 13.96 -23.73 28.48
N ASN A 413 13.35 -23.24 29.56
CA ASN A 413 12.02 -23.63 30.01
C ASN A 413 10.99 -23.62 28.88
N ASN A 414 10.26 -24.73 28.71
CA ASN A 414 9.18 -24.87 27.73
C ASN A 414 9.58 -24.63 26.27
N ALA A 415 10.86 -24.74 25.91
CA ALA A 415 11.36 -24.48 24.55
C ALA A 415 10.55 -25.16 23.44
N PHE A 416 10.08 -26.38 23.68
CA PHE A 416 9.26 -27.19 22.76
C PHE A 416 7.95 -27.65 23.42
N PHE A 417 7.39 -26.84 24.34
CA PHE A 417 6.14 -27.19 25.01
C PHE A 417 4.97 -27.18 24.04
N ASP A 418 4.20 -28.26 23.92
CA ASP A 418 3.06 -28.37 22.99
C ASP A 418 3.51 -28.35 21.52
N CYS A 419 4.42 -29.28 21.20
CA CYS A 419 4.90 -29.56 19.84
C CYS A 419 4.52 -30.99 19.41
N GLY A 420 3.22 -31.25 19.26
CA GLY A 420 2.68 -32.61 19.11
C GLY A 420 3.11 -33.43 17.88
N SER A 421 3.68 -32.80 16.84
CA SER A 421 4.16 -33.49 15.61
C SER A 421 5.52 -34.17 15.76
N ILE A 422 6.30 -33.85 16.81
CA ILE A 422 7.63 -34.43 16.98
C ILE A 422 7.50 -35.88 17.46
N ASP A 423 7.91 -36.84 16.63
CA ASP A 423 7.77 -38.28 16.91
C ASP A 423 9.10 -38.99 17.23
N LEU A 424 10.21 -38.41 16.77
CA LEU A 424 11.58 -38.90 16.96
C LEU A 424 12.50 -37.75 17.39
N ILE A 425 13.29 -37.99 18.43
CA ILE A 425 14.37 -37.08 18.85
C ILE A 425 15.70 -37.83 18.76
N THR A 426 16.69 -37.21 18.11
CA THR A 426 18.06 -37.73 18.03
C THR A 426 19.09 -36.76 18.54
N PHE A 427 20.06 -37.26 19.29
CA PHE A 427 21.21 -36.50 19.76
C PHE A 427 22.45 -36.84 18.94
N GLN A 428 23.12 -35.83 18.39
CA GLN A 428 24.40 -35.99 17.69
C GLN A 428 25.61 -35.83 18.65
N THR A 429 25.45 -36.14 19.94
CA THR A 429 26.47 -35.95 20.99
C THR A 429 26.94 -37.27 21.59
N GLN A 430 28.16 -37.30 22.16
CA GLN A 430 28.69 -38.46 22.90
C GLN A 430 28.05 -38.64 24.30
N SER A 431 27.35 -37.62 24.84
CA SER A 431 26.63 -37.65 26.12
C SER A 431 25.53 -36.58 26.16
N PRO A 432 24.28 -36.89 26.54
CA PRO A 432 23.22 -35.89 26.69
C PRO A 432 23.58 -34.83 27.78
N PRO A 433 23.14 -33.55 27.63
CA PRO A 433 23.41 -32.50 28.63
C PRO A 433 22.78 -32.80 30.01
N ALA A 434 23.47 -32.42 31.08
CA ALA A 434 23.14 -32.76 32.48
C ALA A 434 21.80 -32.19 33.05
N HIS A 435 21.04 -31.40 32.28
CA HIS A 435 19.83 -30.69 32.74
C HIS A 435 18.61 -30.89 31.82
N MET A 436 18.31 -32.14 31.44
CA MET A 436 17.25 -32.48 30.48
C MET A 436 15.80 -32.41 31.02
N ASN A 437 15.60 -32.62 32.33
CA ASN A 437 14.33 -33.17 32.84
C ASN A 437 13.15 -32.19 33.03
N ALA A 438 13.30 -30.88 32.81
CA ALA A 438 12.20 -29.92 32.98
C ALA A 438 11.77 -29.18 31.69
N SER A 439 12.64 -29.13 30.67
CA SER A 439 12.51 -28.17 29.56
C SER A 439 11.96 -28.77 28.26
N LEU A 440 11.98 -30.10 28.11
CA LEU A 440 11.57 -30.84 26.91
C LEU A 440 10.20 -31.51 27.12
N GLN A 441 9.16 -30.72 27.32
CA GLN A 441 7.79 -31.19 27.55
C GLN A 441 7.01 -31.26 26.22
N VAL A 442 7.20 -32.30 25.40
CA VAL A 442 6.70 -32.29 24.01
C VAL A 442 5.17 -32.32 23.89
N THR A 443 4.38 -33.13 24.64
CA THR A 443 3.04 -32.78 25.22
C THR A 443 2.22 -33.93 25.84
N LYS A 444 1.12 -33.52 26.50
CA LYS A 444 -0.16 -34.18 26.88
C LYS A 444 -0.88 -35.05 25.82
N ALA A 445 -0.28 -35.38 24.66
CA ALA A 445 -0.92 -36.17 23.60
C ALA A 445 -0.01 -37.30 23.07
N GLY A 446 0.14 -38.39 23.85
CA GLY A 446 0.81 -39.62 23.41
C GLY A 446 2.36 -39.60 23.51
N PRO A 447 3.01 -40.76 23.71
CA PRO A 447 4.46 -40.81 23.89
C PRO A 447 5.21 -40.47 22.60
N VAL A 448 6.32 -39.73 22.71
CA VAL A 448 7.41 -39.75 21.70
C VAL A 448 7.67 -41.21 21.33
N LYS A 449 7.53 -41.56 20.05
CA LYS A 449 7.48 -42.98 19.63
C LYS A 449 8.86 -43.64 19.70
N LYS A 450 9.94 -42.89 19.47
CA LYS A 450 11.34 -43.37 19.51
C LYS A 450 12.29 -42.25 19.96
N VAL A 451 13.31 -42.59 20.76
CA VAL A 451 14.46 -41.72 21.07
C VAL A 451 15.72 -42.49 20.69
N ALA A 452 16.51 -41.96 19.75
CA ALA A 452 17.71 -42.63 19.23
C ALA A 452 18.96 -41.81 19.53
N VAL A 453 20.01 -42.46 20.07
CA VAL A 453 21.32 -41.84 20.32
C VAL A 453 22.32 -42.47 19.35
N TYR A 454 22.86 -41.68 18.42
CA TYR A 454 23.89 -42.16 17.50
C TYR A 454 25.27 -41.75 18.01
N SER A 455 26.11 -42.72 18.36
CA SER A 455 27.55 -42.49 18.49
C SER A 455 28.19 -42.49 17.10
N LEU A 456 28.75 -41.37 16.67
CA LEU A 456 29.58 -41.30 15.47
C LEU A 456 30.88 -42.07 15.73
N PHE A 457 30.96 -43.33 15.30
CA PHE A 457 32.22 -44.08 15.23
C PHE A 457 32.81 -43.92 13.82
N ASP A 458 34.01 -43.35 13.75
CA ASP A 458 34.90 -43.35 12.60
C ASP A 458 35.37 -44.80 12.33
N PRO A 459 35.07 -45.42 11.16
CA PRO A 459 35.46 -46.80 10.88
C PRO A 459 36.97 -46.99 10.65
N SER A 460 37.78 -45.92 10.59
CA SER A 460 39.18 -46.01 10.19
C SER A 460 40.18 -46.36 11.31
N VAL A 461 39.73 -46.56 12.55
CA VAL A 461 40.64 -46.68 13.71
C VAL A 461 40.68 -48.05 14.40
N TYR A 462 39.86 -49.05 14.03
CA TYR A 462 39.91 -50.38 14.67
C TYR A 462 39.86 -51.56 13.69
N ASN A 463 41.02 -52.21 13.52
CA ASN A 463 41.11 -53.59 13.04
C ASN A 463 40.82 -54.55 14.20
N ASN A 464 39.57 -55.02 14.34
CA ASN A 464 39.24 -56.21 15.15
C ASN A 464 37.96 -56.90 14.61
N PRO A 465 37.94 -58.24 14.35
CA PRO A 465 36.88 -58.90 13.56
C PRO A 465 35.58 -59.25 14.31
N HIS A 466 35.31 -58.69 15.48
CA HIS A 466 34.17 -59.09 16.31
C HIS A 466 33.38 -57.88 16.83
N CYS A 467 32.68 -57.16 15.96
CA CYS A 467 31.52 -56.33 16.31
C CYS A 467 30.74 -56.04 15.03
N ARG A 468 29.71 -56.84 14.76
CA ARG A 468 28.68 -56.54 13.76
C ARG A 468 27.70 -55.55 14.40
N GLY A 469 27.34 -54.49 13.67
CA GLY A 469 26.44 -53.45 14.16
C GLY A 469 25.02 -53.99 14.35
N ASP A 470 24.53 -53.92 15.58
CA ASP A 470 23.13 -54.10 15.90
C ASP A 470 22.47 -52.71 16.00
N PHE A 471 21.48 -52.48 15.14
CA PHE A 471 20.52 -51.40 15.32
C PHE A 471 19.70 -51.72 16.58
N VAL A 472 19.86 -50.92 17.65
CA VAL A 472 19.00 -51.02 18.84
C VAL A 472 17.70 -50.28 18.56
N ASP A 473 16.66 -51.00 18.15
CA ASP A 473 15.28 -50.53 18.19
C ASP A 473 14.83 -50.39 19.65
N LEU A 474 14.92 -49.18 20.22
CA LEU A 474 14.25 -48.84 21.48
C LEU A 474 12.80 -48.45 21.18
N VAL A 475 11.91 -49.44 21.21
CA VAL A 475 10.45 -49.26 21.24
C VAL A 475 10.06 -48.80 22.65
N TRP A 476 9.57 -47.56 22.79
CA TRP A 476 8.96 -47.08 24.05
C TRP A 476 7.45 -47.35 24.02
N GLU A 477 6.96 -48.28 24.86
CA GLU A 477 5.53 -48.44 25.13
C GLU A 477 5.11 -47.78 26.48
N LYS A 478 4.51 -46.59 26.37
CA LYS A 478 3.60 -45.86 27.33
C LYS A 478 4.20 -45.12 28.56
N PRO A 479 3.46 -44.18 29.20
CA PRO A 479 3.37 -42.74 28.89
C PRO A 479 3.94 -41.82 30.00
N LEU A 480 4.14 -40.54 29.66
CA LEU A 480 4.57 -39.43 30.53
C LEU A 480 3.69 -39.18 31.77
N CYS A 481 4.36 -38.83 32.88
CA CYS A 481 4.04 -37.81 33.92
C CYS A 481 4.47 -38.33 35.30
N ALA A 482 5.05 -37.57 36.23
CA ALA A 482 5.61 -36.23 36.29
C ALA A 482 6.31 -36.13 37.66
N THR A 483 7.57 -35.70 37.64
CA THR A 483 8.23 -34.65 38.47
C THR A 483 7.81 -34.50 39.96
N VAL A 484 8.71 -34.35 40.94
CA VAL A 484 9.29 -33.05 41.34
C VAL A 484 10.11 -33.24 42.64
N GLY A 485 11.37 -32.80 42.64
CA GLY A 485 11.99 -32.20 43.82
C GLY A 485 11.58 -30.72 43.86
N CYS A 486 10.55 -30.43 44.64
CA CYS A 486 10.17 -29.15 45.20
C CYS A 486 9.78 -29.47 46.65
N GLU A 487 9.89 -28.48 47.52
CA GLU A 487 9.25 -28.50 48.83
C GLU A 487 7.90 -29.20 48.79
N PHE A 488 7.70 -30.16 49.70
CA PHE A 488 6.54 -31.06 49.75
C PHE A 488 5.21 -30.30 49.85
N PRO A 489 4.24 -30.61 48.97
CA PRO A 489 2.86 -30.82 49.38
C PRO A 489 2.49 -32.30 49.17
N LYS A 490 1.83 -32.88 50.17
CA LYS A 490 1.34 -34.27 50.20
C LYS A 490 0.78 -34.73 48.85
N GLY A 491 1.38 -35.75 48.23
CA GLY A 491 0.90 -36.35 46.97
C GLY A 491 1.46 -37.75 46.73
N THR A 492 0.60 -38.66 46.28
CA THR A 492 0.70 -40.14 46.25
C THR A 492 1.51 -40.69 45.05
N ILE A 493 2.20 -41.83 45.22
CA ILE A 493 3.03 -42.51 44.19
C ILE A 493 2.26 -43.68 43.53
N THR A 494 2.39 -43.87 42.20
CA THR A 494 1.86 -45.01 41.40
C THR A 494 3.00 -45.91 40.87
N PRO A 495 2.75 -47.21 40.57
CA PRO A 495 3.79 -48.25 40.58
C PRO A 495 4.58 -48.39 39.27
N GLY A 496 5.91 -48.47 39.40
CA GLY A 496 6.87 -48.89 38.37
C GLY A 496 8.24 -49.17 39.02
N VAL A 497 8.94 -50.21 38.58
CA VAL A 497 10.22 -50.66 39.16
C VAL A 497 11.31 -49.61 38.88
N GLY A 498 11.94 -49.08 39.93
CA GLY A 498 13.03 -48.11 39.81
C GLY A 498 13.99 -48.19 41.00
N THR A 499 15.29 -48.20 40.73
CA THR A 499 16.34 -48.11 41.74
C THR A 499 16.43 -46.67 42.24
N HIS A 500 16.25 -46.43 43.54
CA HIS A 500 16.27 -45.09 44.14
C HIS A 500 17.62 -44.83 44.84
N VAL A 501 18.33 -43.77 44.45
CA VAL A 501 19.55 -43.32 45.13
C VAL A 501 19.17 -42.26 46.18
N VAL A 502 19.36 -42.58 47.46
CA VAL A 502 19.16 -41.66 48.59
C VAL A 502 20.51 -41.01 48.95
N PRO A 503 20.62 -39.69 49.14
CA PRO A 503 21.84 -39.05 49.62
C PRO A 503 22.22 -39.50 51.04
N ILE A 504 23.51 -39.53 51.32
CA ILE A 504 24.10 -40.04 52.57
C ILE A 504 23.53 -39.29 53.80
N GLY A 505 23.02 -40.04 54.80
CA GLY A 505 22.70 -39.53 56.15
C GLY A 505 21.22 -39.39 56.54
N TRP A 506 20.25 -39.88 55.76
CA TRP A 506 18.81 -39.74 56.05
C TRP A 506 18.07 -41.10 55.95
N GLY A 507 17.10 -41.33 56.85
CA GLY A 507 16.16 -42.48 56.78
C GLY A 507 14.88 -42.13 55.99
N PHE A 508 14.18 -43.15 55.47
CA PHE A 508 12.91 -42.95 54.75
C PHE A 508 11.86 -44.04 55.05
N THR A 509 10.61 -43.71 54.77
CA THR A 509 9.43 -44.58 54.94
C THR A 509 8.69 -44.73 53.61
N LEU A 510 8.42 -45.98 53.20
CA LEU A 510 7.71 -46.35 51.98
C LEU A 510 6.37 -47.03 52.33
N SER A 511 5.24 -46.45 51.94
CA SER A 511 3.91 -47.09 52.08
C SER A 511 3.38 -47.54 50.71
N VAL A 512 2.95 -48.80 50.60
CA VAL A 512 2.55 -49.44 49.34
C VAL A 512 1.10 -49.91 49.41
N SER A 513 0.23 -49.40 48.55
CA SER A 513 -1.20 -49.77 48.53
C SER A 513 -1.56 -50.55 47.26
N PRO A 514 -1.60 -51.90 47.29
CA PRO A 514 -1.93 -52.70 46.12
C PRO A 514 -3.43 -52.68 45.79
N SER A 515 -3.75 -52.81 44.51
CA SER A 515 -5.13 -52.97 44.00
C SER A 515 -5.76 -54.28 44.50
N PRO A 516 -7.10 -54.38 44.65
CA PRO A 516 -7.78 -55.61 45.04
C PRO A 516 -7.40 -56.79 44.13
N GLY A 517 -6.97 -57.92 44.71
CA GLY A 517 -6.51 -59.10 43.97
C GLY A 517 -5.00 -59.18 43.75
N TYR A 518 -4.21 -58.24 44.28
CA TYR A 518 -2.74 -58.26 44.21
C TYR A 518 -2.13 -58.01 45.59
N ILE A 519 -0.93 -58.57 45.84
CA ILE A 519 -0.11 -58.24 47.01
C ILE A 519 1.26 -57.70 46.56
N ALA A 520 1.82 -56.78 47.35
CA ALA A 520 3.13 -56.17 47.07
C ALA A 520 4.24 -56.91 47.83
N LYS A 521 5.19 -57.50 47.09
CA LYS A 521 6.40 -58.13 47.62
C LYS A 521 7.57 -57.17 47.46
N VAL A 522 8.13 -56.73 48.59
CA VAL A 522 9.27 -55.79 48.61
C VAL A 522 10.51 -56.54 49.05
N THR A 523 11.52 -56.59 48.19
CA THR A 523 12.87 -57.10 48.51
C THR A 523 13.85 -55.95 48.51
N SER A 524 14.73 -55.89 49.51
CA SER A 524 15.78 -54.89 49.61
C SER A 524 17.10 -55.55 49.94
N ASP A 525 18.18 -54.96 49.44
CA ASP A 525 19.55 -55.28 49.82
C ASP A 525 19.93 -54.73 51.22
N VAL A 526 19.04 -54.01 51.90
CA VAL A 526 19.25 -53.53 53.29
C VAL A 526 18.04 -53.85 54.18
N ALA A 527 18.27 -54.08 55.47
CA ALA A 527 17.23 -54.46 56.43
C ALA A 527 16.20 -53.34 56.66
N PHE A 528 14.91 -53.69 56.67
CA PHE A 528 13.79 -52.76 56.90
C PHE A 528 12.80 -53.30 57.94
N THR A 529 12.04 -52.40 58.57
CA THR A 529 10.93 -52.76 59.46
C THR A 529 9.60 -52.64 58.72
N LYS A 530 8.80 -53.71 58.68
CA LYS A 530 7.46 -53.73 58.05
C LYS A 530 6.35 -53.66 59.10
N VAL A 531 5.42 -52.72 58.92
CA VAL A 531 4.17 -52.62 59.70
C VAL A 531 3.02 -52.35 58.73
N GLY A 532 2.14 -53.34 58.54
CA GLY A 532 1.09 -53.30 57.53
C GLY A 532 1.67 -53.16 56.12
N ASN A 533 1.15 -52.18 55.37
CA ASN A 533 1.59 -51.83 54.03
C ASN A 533 2.77 -50.84 54.01
N THR A 534 3.41 -50.59 55.15
CA THR A 534 4.48 -49.59 55.30
C THR A 534 5.81 -50.22 55.69
N TYR A 535 6.89 -49.78 55.03
CA TYR A 535 8.26 -50.27 55.11
C TYR A 535 9.18 -49.11 55.51
N THR A 536 9.96 -49.25 56.59
CA THR A 536 10.81 -48.17 57.11
C THR A 536 12.28 -48.59 57.18
N VAL A 537 13.19 -47.73 56.71
CA VAL A 537 14.64 -47.88 56.84
C VAL A 537 15.21 -46.70 57.61
N LYS A 538 15.91 -46.98 58.70
CA LYS A 538 16.54 -45.97 59.57
C LYS A 538 18.05 -45.97 59.31
N GLU A 539 18.50 -44.95 58.58
CA GLU A 539 19.89 -44.63 58.23
C GLU A 539 20.64 -45.61 57.32
N VAL A 540 21.38 -45.04 56.35
CA VAL A 540 22.18 -45.78 55.38
C VAL A 540 23.34 -44.94 54.87
N ASN A 541 24.49 -45.60 54.69
CA ASN A 541 25.76 -44.99 54.32
C ASN A 541 26.16 -45.31 52.86
N THR A 542 25.29 -45.98 52.10
CA THR A 542 25.48 -46.43 50.71
C THR A 542 24.15 -46.41 49.94
N SER A 543 24.19 -46.50 48.61
CA SER A 543 23.00 -46.64 47.75
C SER A 543 22.24 -47.95 48.05
N ILE A 544 20.89 -47.87 48.17
CA ILE A 544 19.97 -48.99 48.43
C ILE A 544 19.28 -49.40 47.13
N LYS A 545 19.13 -50.70 46.90
CA LYS A 545 18.21 -51.26 45.91
C LYS A 545 16.98 -51.87 46.60
N MET A 546 15.81 -51.35 46.26
CA MET A 546 14.51 -51.94 46.64
C MET A 546 13.74 -52.33 45.39
N ASP A 547 13.34 -53.60 45.32
CA ASP A 547 12.52 -54.15 44.25
C ASP A 547 11.12 -54.43 44.79
N VAL A 548 10.09 -53.90 44.14
CA VAL A 548 8.67 -54.13 44.48
C VAL A 548 8.00 -54.88 43.35
N VAL A 549 7.54 -56.10 43.63
CA VAL A 549 6.83 -56.96 42.68
C VAL A 549 5.39 -57.13 43.14
N PHE A 550 4.44 -56.85 42.25
CA PHE A 550 3.03 -57.11 42.50
C PHE A 550 2.66 -58.46 41.91
N VAL A 551 2.22 -59.37 42.77
CA VAL A 551 1.89 -60.74 42.38
C VAL A 551 0.39 -60.90 42.36
N GLU A 552 -0.13 -61.47 41.27
CA GLU A 552 -1.56 -61.76 41.10
C GLU A 552 -1.96 -62.81 42.12
N THR A 553 -3.02 -62.54 42.88
CA THR A 553 -3.50 -63.45 43.91
C THR A 553 -4.81 -64.07 43.52
N PHE A 554 -5.05 -65.27 44.05
CA PHE A 554 -6.36 -65.89 44.06
C PHE A 554 -6.83 -66.01 45.51
N THR A 555 -8.14 -65.88 45.69
CA THR A 555 -8.76 -65.98 47.01
C THR A 555 -9.50 -67.30 47.11
N VAL A 556 -9.12 -68.11 48.09
CA VAL A 556 -9.84 -69.32 48.48
C VAL A 556 -10.80 -68.94 49.59
N ASN A 557 -12.10 -69.03 49.31
CA ASN A 557 -13.14 -68.81 50.32
C ASN A 557 -13.34 -70.10 51.09
N VAL A 558 -13.06 -70.06 52.40
CA VAL A 558 -13.18 -71.21 53.28
C VAL A 558 -14.37 -70.97 54.21
N ASP A 559 -15.44 -71.74 53.98
CA ASP A 559 -16.65 -71.68 54.81
C ASP A 559 -16.67 -72.90 55.73
N ALA A 560 -16.31 -72.68 57.00
CA ALA A 560 -16.50 -73.67 58.03
C ALA A 560 -17.90 -73.43 58.59
N GLY A 561 -18.90 -74.14 58.04
CA GLY A 561 -20.28 -74.06 58.53
C GLY A 561 -20.37 -74.23 60.05
N ASP A 562 -21.51 -73.84 60.63
CA ASP A 562 -21.71 -73.67 62.09
C ASP A 562 -20.99 -74.71 62.96
N GLY A 563 -19.81 -74.33 63.48
CA GLY A 563 -19.10 -75.06 64.55
C GLY A 563 -17.82 -75.82 64.17
N GLY A 564 -17.17 -75.55 63.03
CA GLY A 564 -15.84 -76.10 62.69
C GLY A 564 -14.74 -75.04 62.53
N MET A 565 -13.46 -75.41 62.72
CA MET A 565 -12.30 -74.58 62.37
C MET A 565 -11.50 -75.20 61.23
N VAL A 566 -11.08 -74.38 60.26
CA VAL A 566 -10.18 -74.80 59.18
C VAL A 566 -8.80 -74.19 59.42
N MET A 567 -7.78 -75.03 59.35
CA MET A 567 -6.38 -74.64 59.30
C MET A 567 -5.95 -74.57 57.85
N TYR A 568 -5.12 -73.59 57.52
CA TYR A 568 -4.48 -73.55 56.21
C TYR A 568 -2.97 -73.32 56.36
N SER A 569 -2.24 -73.74 55.34
CA SER A 569 -0.85 -73.36 55.12
C SER A 569 -0.59 -73.16 53.63
N ILE A 570 0.35 -72.27 53.34
CA ILE A 570 0.91 -72.09 52.01
C ILE A 570 2.30 -72.71 52.07
N GLU A 571 2.67 -73.51 51.08
CA GLU A 571 3.89 -74.32 50.99
C GLU A 571 5.09 -73.81 51.83
N GLY A 572 5.37 -74.49 52.97
CA GLY A 572 6.48 -74.17 53.87
C GLY A 572 6.15 -73.27 55.09
N ASP A 573 4.96 -72.69 55.15
CA ASP A 573 4.52 -71.85 56.28
C ASP A 573 3.95 -72.65 57.46
N LYS A 574 4.01 -72.06 58.66
CA LYS A 574 3.38 -72.64 59.87
C LYS A 574 1.85 -72.57 59.76
N PRO A 575 1.11 -73.59 60.22
CA PRO A 575 -0.35 -73.63 60.12
C PRO A 575 -1.02 -72.43 60.82
N VAL A 576 -1.97 -71.77 60.15
CA VAL A 576 -2.68 -70.58 60.66
C VAL A 576 -4.18 -70.88 60.84
N LYS A 577 -4.75 -70.38 61.95
CA LYS A 577 -6.19 -70.47 62.28
C LYS A 577 -6.94 -69.27 61.71
N CYS A 578 -8.01 -69.51 60.93
CA CYS A 578 -8.92 -68.43 60.52
C CYS A 578 -10.36 -68.91 60.24
N THR A 579 -11.32 -68.00 60.36
CA THR A 579 -12.67 -68.12 59.80
C THR A 579 -12.84 -66.97 58.80
N GLY A 580 -12.85 -67.26 57.50
CA GLY A 580 -12.87 -66.26 56.44
C GLY A 580 -12.09 -66.68 55.20
N SER A 581 -11.82 -65.73 54.31
CA SER A 581 -11.08 -65.97 53.06
C SER A 581 -9.57 -65.91 53.24
N VAL A 582 -8.85 -66.69 52.44
CA VAL A 582 -7.39 -66.72 52.36
C VAL A 582 -6.94 -66.32 50.96
N THR A 583 -5.91 -65.48 50.88
CA THR A 583 -5.39 -64.95 49.61
C THR A 583 -3.94 -65.43 49.41
N ALA A 584 -3.68 -66.15 48.32
CA ALA A 584 -2.38 -66.73 47.98
C ALA A 584 -1.94 -66.34 46.56
N GLU A 585 -0.64 -66.41 46.26
CA GLU A 585 -0.09 -66.08 44.93
C GLU A 585 -0.49 -67.15 43.90
N LYS A 586 -0.95 -66.75 42.71
CA LYS A 586 -1.43 -67.64 41.64
C LYS A 586 -0.34 -68.63 41.22
N GLY A 587 -0.58 -69.92 41.48
CA GLY A 587 0.36 -71.02 41.24
C GLY A 587 0.92 -71.67 42.51
N GLN A 588 0.73 -71.08 43.69
CA GLN A 588 1.05 -71.71 44.97
C GLN A 588 -0.04 -72.70 45.40
N THR A 589 0.38 -73.80 46.04
CA THR A 589 -0.55 -74.78 46.59
C THR A 589 -0.98 -74.37 48.00
N VAL A 590 -2.29 -74.22 48.20
CA VAL A 590 -2.89 -73.98 49.53
C VAL A 590 -3.35 -75.31 50.10
N HIS A 591 -2.75 -75.74 51.21
CA HIS A 591 -3.16 -76.93 51.92
C HIS A 591 -4.22 -76.54 52.97
N LEU A 592 -5.40 -77.15 52.86
CA LEU A 592 -6.51 -76.95 53.79
C LEU A 592 -6.70 -78.21 54.63
N GLU A 593 -6.72 -78.07 55.95
CA GLU A 593 -6.92 -79.15 56.91
C GLU A 593 -8.07 -78.80 57.86
N ALA A 594 -9.10 -79.64 57.89
CA ALA A 594 -10.24 -79.46 58.78
C ALA A 594 -9.92 -80.04 60.16
N VAL A 595 -10.08 -79.25 61.23
CA VAL A 595 -9.84 -79.69 62.60
C VAL A 595 -11.17 -79.79 63.34
N GLN A 596 -11.49 -80.99 63.83
CA GLN A 596 -12.74 -81.28 64.51
C GLN A 596 -12.73 -80.69 65.93
N ASP A 597 -13.70 -79.83 66.25
CA ASP A 597 -13.76 -79.15 67.56
C ASP A 597 -14.35 -80.02 68.70
N GLY A 598 -14.80 -81.23 68.37
CA GLY A 598 -15.37 -82.17 69.32
C GLY A 598 -16.89 -82.08 69.51
N LYS A 599 -17.60 -81.12 68.88
CA LYS A 599 -19.07 -81.03 68.97
C LYS A 599 -19.85 -81.19 67.66
N HIS A 600 -19.19 -81.13 66.50
CA HIS A 600 -19.82 -81.31 65.19
C HIS A 600 -19.01 -82.28 64.29
N THR A 601 -19.69 -82.98 63.36
CA THR A 601 -19.10 -83.97 62.43
C THR A 601 -19.22 -83.49 60.98
N PHE A 602 -18.13 -83.53 60.21
CA PHE A 602 -18.10 -83.10 58.80
C PHE A 602 -18.76 -84.14 57.87
N GLY A 603 -19.64 -83.68 56.98
CA GLY A 603 -20.30 -84.51 55.97
C GLY A 603 -19.78 -84.24 54.55
N SER A 604 -18.70 -84.91 54.16
CA SER A 604 -18.09 -84.96 52.80
C SER A 604 -17.40 -83.70 52.25
N TRP A 605 -16.27 -83.91 51.57
CA TRP A 605 -15.54 -82.93 50.73
C TRP A 605 -15.59 -83.40 49.27
N SER A 606 -16.07 -82.54 48.36
CA SER A 606 -16.14 -82.80 46.92
C SER A 606 -14.83 -82.44 46.24
N ASN A 607 -13.93 -83.42 46.09
CA ASN A 607 -13.26 -83.77 44.82
C ASN A 607 -12.22 -84.90 45.00
N GLY A 608 -12.64 -86.00 45.64
CA GLY A 608 -12.51 -87.36 45.11
C GLY A 608 -11.13 -87.92 44.68
N GLN A 609 -10.70 -88.94 45.45
CA GLN A 609 -9.93 -90.16 45.05
C GLN A 609 -8.45 -89.93 44.64
N ILE A 610 -7.41 -90.37 45.36
CA ILE A 610 -6.97 -91.69 45.90
C ILE A 610 -6.95 -92.86 44.87
N VAL A 611 -5.72 -93.38 44.65
CA VAL A 611 -5.25 -94.79 44.55
C VAL A 611 -4.50 -95.17 43.24
N ALA A 612 -3.19 -95.52 43.42
CA ALA A 612 -2.29 -96.54 42.79
C ALA A 612 -2.45 -96.98 41.30
N GLY A 613 -1.46 -97.41 40.51
CA GLY A 613 -0.05 -97.84 40.64
C GLY A 613 0.31 -98.83 39.49
N ILE A 614 1.61 -98.93 39.15
CA ILE A 614 2.38 -100.12 38.64
C ILE A 614 2.50 -100.50 37.12
N ASP A 615 3.78 -100.57 36.70
CA ASP A 615 4.63 -101.44 35.84
C ASP A 615 4.41 -101.88 34.37
N VAL A 616 5.48 -101.61 33.58
CA VAL A 616 6.35 -102.46 32.71
C VAL A 616 5.74 -103.54 31.78
N VAL A 617 6.20 -103.61 30.51
CA VAL A 617 6.86 -104.78 29.84
C VAL A 617 7.17 -104.52 28.35
N SER A 618 8.35 -105.00 27.93
CA SER A 618 9.03 -105.04 26.63
C SER A 618 8.46 -106.04 25.60
N ALA A 619 8.81 -105.89 24.29
CA ALA A 619 9.70 -106.81 23.53
C ALA A 619 9.53 -106.79 21.98
N SER A 620 10.65 -106.50 21.29
CA SER A 620 11.31 -107.11 20.10
C SER A 620 10.58 -107.58 18.81
N ASP A 621 11.13 -107.05 17.70
CA ASP A 621 11.61 -107.66 16.43
C ASP A 621 10.70 -108.35 15.40
N LEU A 622 10.78 -107.87 14.13
CA LEU A 622 11.25 -108.62 12.95
C LEU A 622 11.41 -107.72 11.69
N ALA A 623 12.49 -107.95 10.94
CA ALA A 623 13.04 -107.16 9.82
C ALA A 623 12.35 -107.36 8.44
N VAL A 624 12.57 -106.44 7.48
CA VAL A 624 13.07 -106.67 6.08
C VAL A 624 13.39 -105.33 5.38
N ASN A 625 14.57 -105.24 4.76
CA ASN A 625 15.11 -104.15 3.93
C ASN A 625 14.32 -103.87 2.63
N TRP A 626 14.17 -102.59 2.24
CA TRP A 626 14.52 -102.01 0.91
C TRP A 626 14.61 -100.48 1.09
N LEU A 627 15.82 -99.92 1.07
CA LEU A 627 16.06 -98.48 1.20
C LEU A 627 16.11 -97.86 -0.20
N ASN A 628 14.97 -97.36 -0.69
CA ASN A 628 14.98 -96.42 -1.80
C ASN A 628 15.05 -95.02 -1.19
N ILE A 629 16.22 -94.40 -1.32
CA ILE A 629 16.50 -93.05 -0.87
C ILE A 629 16.33 -92.11 -2.06
N PHE A 630 15.50 -91.08 -1.95
CA PHE A 630 15.48 -89.96 -2.92
C PHE A 630 16.33 -88.80 -2.37
N ARG A 631 17.26 -88.28 -3.18
CA ARG A 631 18.13 -87.15 -2.85
C ARG A 631 17.80 -85.91 -3.68
N VAL A 632 17.77 -84.74 -3.05
CA VAL A 632 17.76 -83.44 -3.71
C VAL A 632 19.07 -82.72 -3.43
N SER A 633 19.79 -82.33 -4.47
CA SER A 633 21.04 -81.57 -4.38
C SER A 633 20.85 -80.19 -5.00
N LEU A 634 21.29 -79.15 -4.28
CA LEU A 634 21.25 -77.76 -4.73
C LEU A 634 22.66 -77.18 -4.85
N ASP A 635 22.94 -76.56 -5.98
CA ASP A 635 24.16 -75.77 -6.20
C ASP A 635 23.80 -74.28 -6.42
N GLY A 636 24.48 -73.36 -5.73
CA GLY A 636 24.45 -71.90 -5.99
C GLY A 636 23.56 -71.01 -5.11
N CYS A 637 23.62 -71.15 -3.77
CA CYS A 637 22.83 -70.34 -2.81
C CYS A 637 23.44 -68.98 -2.43
N ASP A 638 24.54 -68.54 -3.05
CA ASP A 638 25.27 -67.32 -2.62
C ASP A 638 24.44 -66.02 -2.62
N TYR A 639 23.33 -66.00 -3.38
CA TYR A 639 22.45 -64.83 -3.54
C TYR A 639 21.00 -65.07 -3.07
N GLY A 640 20.76 -66.16 -2.33
CA GLY A 640 19.46 -66.46 -1.74
C GLY A 640 19.40 -67.78 -0.99
N LYS A 641 18.47 -67.88 -0.04
CA LYS A 641 18.26 -69.04 0.82
C LYS A 641 17.19 -69.94 0.24
N VAL A 642 17.33 -71.26 0.43
CA VAL A 642 16.27 -72.21 0.09
C VAL A 642 15.71 -72.80 1.37
N PHE A 643 14.40 -72.79 1.49
CA PHE A 643 13.69 -73.41 2.59
C PHE A 643 13.02 -74.68 2.11
N TYR A 644 12.89 -75.67 2.98
CA TYR A 644 12.14 -76.90 2.69
C TYR A 644 11.14 -77.21 3.80
N ASN A 645 10.08 -77.93 3.42
CA ASN A 645 9.06 -78.46 4.32
C ASN A 645 8.71 -79.90 3.92
N ILE A 646 8.59 -80.78 4.92
CA ILE A 646 8.18 -82.18 4.78
C ILE A 646 7.02 -82.42 5.76
N GLY A 647 5.81 -82.71 5.27
CA GLY A 647 4.71 -83.19 6.11
C GLY A 647 3.80 -82.14 6.79
N GLY A 648 3.86 -80.86 6.42
CA GLY A 648 2.74 -79.92 6.67
C GLY A 648 2.82 -78.97 7.86
N VAL A 649 4.00 -78.70 8.44
CA VAL A 649 4.24 -77.56 9.35
C VAL A 649 5.65 -76.99 9.13
N ASP A 650 5.79 -75.66 9.18
CA ASP A 650 6.96 -74.75 9.11
C ASP A 650 8.15 -75.05 8.16
N PHE A 651 8.58 -74.01 7.43
CA PHE A 651 9.72 -74.04 6.51
C PHE A 651 11.06 -73.91 7.27
N THR A 652 12.04 -74.76 6.97
CA THR A 652 13.40 -74.71 7.56
C THR A 652 14.45 -74.36 6.50
N GLU A 653 15.40 -73.49 6.85
CA GLU A 653 16.48 -73.03 5.95
C GLU A 653 17.48 -74.14 5.61
N TYR A 654 17.96 -74.15 4.38
CA TYR A 654 18.77 -75.24 3.84
C TYR A 654 19.72 -74.84 2.71
N GLU A 655 20.95 -75.35 2.77
CA GLU A 655 22.03 -74.99 1.84
C GLU A 655 22.83 -76.21 1.31
N GLY A 656 22.27 -77.44 1.30
CA GLY A 656 23.04 -78.68 0.99
C GLY A 656 22.31 -79.79 0.19
N VAL A 657 22.68 -81.07 0.41
CA VAL A 657 22.03 -82.29 -0.18
C VAL A 657 21.01 -82.97 0.76
N LEU A 658 19.70 -82.81 0.51
CA LEU A 658 18.63 -83.29 1.38
C LEU A 658 18.25 -84.73 0.97
N THR A 659 18.12 -85.62 1.95
CA THR A 659 17.93 -87.06 1.72
C THR A 659 16.62 -87.54 2.38
N LEU A 660 15.74 -88.19 1.63
CA LEU A 660 14.37 -88.56 2.06
C LEU A 660 14.05 -90.04 1.79
N ASP A 661 13.16 -90.61 2.61
CA ASP A 661 12.61 -91.98 2.43
C ASP A 661 11.49 -92.00 1.37
N THR A 662 11.42 -93.09 0.58
CA THR A 662 10.43 -93.23 -0.51
C THR A 662 8.98 -93.06 -0.05
N GLY A 663 8.27 -92.14 -0.73
CA GLY A 663 6.85 -91.85 -0.52
C GLY A 663 6.55 -90.43 -0.04
N SER A 664 7.58 -89.65 0.30
CA SER A 664 7.43 -88.27 0.79
C SER A 664 7.68 -87.24 -0.33
N SER A 665 6.84 -86.21 -0.43
CA SER A 665 7.08 -85.04 -1.29
C SER A 665 7.73 -83.91 -0.49
N VAL A 666 8.71 -83.22 -1.07
CA VAL A 666 9.37 -82.06 -0.44
C VAL A 666 8.93 -80.78 -1.11
N HIS A 667 8.40 -79.85 -0.31
CA HIS A 667 8.07 -78.51 -0.77
C HIS A 667 9.27 -77.60 -0.53
N MET A 668 9.83 -77.07 -1.60
CA MET A 668 10.98 -76.17 -1.58
C MET A 668 10.55 -74.75 -1.93
N LYS A 669 11.05 -73.78 -1.17
CA LYS A 669 10.82 -72.35 -1.35
C LYS A 669 12.15 -71.61 -1.47
N ALA A 670 12.43 -71.06 -2.64
CA ALA A 670 13.57 -70.18 -2.87
C ALA A 670 13.21 -68.75 -2.44
N VAL A 671 14.05 -68.16 -1.59
CA VAL A 671 13.93 -66.79 -1.09
C VAL A 671 15.22 -66.05 -1.40
N ALA A 672 15.14 -65.01 -2.23
CA ALA A 672 16.34 -64.26 -2.63
C ALA A 672 16.87 -63.37 -1.50
N ASN A 673 18.18 -63.12 -1.50
CA ASN A 673 18.79 -62.06 -0.69
C ASN A 673 18.40 -60.67 -1.27
N GLU A 674 18.57 -59.62 -0.47
CA GLU A 674 18.31 -58.24 -0.89
C GLU A 674 19.08 -57.88 -2.17
N GLY A 675 18.39 -57.29 -3.16
CA GLY A 675 18.97 -56.93 -4.47
C GLY A 675 19.01 -58.06 -5.51
N TYR A 676 18.39 -59.21 -5.25
CA TYR A 676 18.29 -60.33 -6.19
C TYR A 676 16.86 -60.89 -6.22
N ARG A 677 16.52 -61.59 -7.31
CA ARG A 677 15.35 -62.47 -7.39
C ARG A 677 15.72 -63.77 -8.08
N LEU A 678 14.92 -64.82 -7.86
CA LEU A 678 15.07 -66.04 -8.65
C LEU A 678 14.80 -65.73 -10.13
N TYR A 679 15.76 -66.06 -10.98
CA TYR A 679 15.61 -65.97 -12.43
C TYR A 679 14.93 -67.23 -12.95
N GLU A 680 15.56 -68.38 -12.71
CA GLU A 680 15.06 -69.71 -13.05
C GLU A 680 15.79 -70.79 -12.23
N TRP A 681 15.14 -71.93 -12.08
CA TRP A 681 15.78 -73.20 -11.75
C TRP A 681 16.50 -73.75 -13.00
N SER A 682 17.46 -74.66 -12.84
CA SER A 682 18.22 -75.24 -13.97
C SER A 682 17.35 -75.96 -15.03
N ASP A 683 16.14 -76.38 -14.65
CA ASP A 683 15.14 -76.96 -15.55
C ASP A 683 14.22 -75.91 -16.21
N LYS A 684 14.56 -74.62 -16.11
CA LYS A 684 13.89 -73.45 -16.71
C LYS A 684 12.54 -73.07 -16.10
N VAL A 685 12.21 -73.60 -14.92
CA VAL A 685 11.03 -73.17 -14.15
C VAL A 685 11.35 -71.88 -13.41
N THR A 686 10.38 -70.96 -13.23
CA THR A 686 10.62 -69.61 -12.66
C THR A 686 9.84 -69.30 -11.38
N VAL A 687 9.02 -70.24 -10.90
CA VAL A 687 8.28 -70.07 -9.63
C VAL A 687 9.21 -70.26 -8.43
N THR A 688 8.96 -69.49 -7.36
CA THR A 688 9.76 -69.53 -6.12
C THR A 688 9.45 -70.73 -5.23
N GLU A 689 8.30 -71.37 -5.41
CA GLU A 689 7.84 -72.53 -4.63
C GLU A 689 7.61 -73.74 -5.54
N ARG A 690 8.14 -74.91 -5.16
CA ARG A 690 8.09 -76.14 -5.96
C ARG A 690 8.02 -77.40 -5.11
N ILE A 691 7.28 -78.40 -5.60
CA ILE A 691 7.17 -79.71 -4.97
C ILE A 691 7.94 -80.72 -5.82
N PHE A 692 8.73 -81.57 -5.17
CA PHE A 692 9.48 -82.64 -5.83
C PHE A 692 9.15 -84.00 -5.22
N ASP A 693 9.04 -85.01 -6.07
CA ASP A 693 8.64 -86.39 -5.74
C ASP A 693 9.64 -87.46 -6.26
N SER A 694 10.72 -87.05 -6.96
CA SER A 694 11.72 -87.95 -7.58
C SER A 694 13.10 -87.30 -7.82
N GLU A 695 14.17 -88.11 -7.97
CA GLU A 695 15.59 -87.68 -8.02
C GLU A 695 15.86 -86.50 -8.96
N THR A 696 16.23 -85.34 -8.40
CA THR A 696 16.42 -84.11 -9.17
C THR A 696 17.64 -83.34 -8.67
N HIS A 697 18.56 -83.04 -9.59
CA HIS A 697 19.69 -82.12 -9.38
C HIS A 697 19.34 -80.76 -9.96
N LEU A 698 19.34 -79.71 -9.12
CA LEU A 698 18.99 -78.37 -9.54
C LEU A 698 20.05 -77.35 -9.16
N SER A 699 20.25 -76.35 -10.01
CA SER A 699 20.99 -75.14 -9.67
C SER A 699 20.06 -73.93 -9.76
N LEU A 700 20.14 -73.00 -8.81
CA LEU A 700 19.38 -71.76 -8.88
C LEU A 700 20.17 -70.70 -9.64
N LYS A 701 19.53 -70.05 -10.62
CA LYS A 701 20.07 -68.84 -11.23
C LYS A 701 19.38 -67.64 -10.62
N TRP A 702 20.18 -66.73 -10.08
CA TRP A 702 19.71 -65.48 -9.50
C TRP A 702 19.91 -64.34 -10.49
N MET A 703 18.94 -63.43 -10.57
CA MET A 703 19.04 -62.20 -11.35
C MET A 703 19.18 -61.02 -10.40
N LYS A 704 20.19 -60.19 -10.63
CA LYS A 704 20.38 -58.94 -9.90
C LYS A 704 19.23 -57.99 -10.23
N THR A 705 18.66 -57.38 -9.21
CA THR A 705 17.57 -56.43 -9.34
C THR A 705 17.93 -55.08 -8.72
N TYR A 706 17.29 -54.03 -9.22
CA TYR A 706 17.40 -52.67 -8.69
C TYR A 706 16.00 -52.12 -8.43
N SER A 707 15.87 -51.35 -7.37
CA SER A 707 14.66 -50.67 -6.97
C SER A 707 14.58 -49.27 -7.58
N ILE A 708 13.36 -48.86 -7.93
CA ILE A 708 13.07 -47.48 -8.30
C ILE A 708 12.20 -46.86 -7.21
N LEU A 709 12.78 -45.93 -6.45
CA LEU A 709 12.06 -45.13 -5.48
C LEU A 709 11.32 -44.01 -6.20
N VAL A 710 10.02 -43.88 -5.92
CA VAL A 710 9.17 -42.85 -6.54
C VAL A 710 8.73 -41.89 -5.46
N SER A 711 8.98 -40.60 -5.68
CA SER A 711 8.42 -39.52 -4.87
C SER A 711 7.72 -38.51 -5.78
N GLN A 712 6.69 -37.84 -5.26
CA GLN A 712 5.94 -36.87 -6.04
C GLN A 712 5.33 -35.82 -5.12
N SER A 713 5.28 -34.58 -5.57
CA SER A 713 4.44 -33.57 -4.92
C SER A 713 2.95 -33.90 -5.13
N PRO A 714 2.01 -33.27 -4.40
CA PRO A 714 0.59 -33.36 -4.73
C PRO A 714 0.31 -32.81 -6.14
N GLY A 715 -0.64 -33.40 -6.88
CA GLY A 715 -1.09 -32.88 -8.19
C GLY A 715 -1.02 -33.87 -9.37
N GLY A 716 -0.58 -35.10 -9.14
CA GLY A 716 -0.60 -36.15 -10.15
C GLY A 716 0.05 -37.44 -9.67
N THR A 717 0.04 -38.44 -10.53
CA THR A 717 0.61 -39.76 -10.25
C THR A 717 1.64 -40.16 -11.31
N LEU A 718 2.80 -40.63 -10.88
CA LEU A 718 3.73 -41.36 -11.74
C LEU A 718 3.34 -42.84 -11.82
N LYS A 719 3.16 -43.37 -13.04
CA LYS A 719 2.95 -44.80 -13.29
C LYS A 719 4.20 -45.40 -13.90
N LEU A 720 4.68 -46.51 -13.34
CA LEU A 720 5.75 -47.32 -13.92
C LEU A 720 5.13 -48.55 -14.59
N ALA A 721 5.83 -49.10 -15.60
CA ALA A 721 5.43 -50.37 -16.22
C ALA A 721 5.29 -51.47 -15.14
N GLU A 722 4.16 -52.19 -15.17
CA GLU A 722 3.67 -53.06 -14.08
C GLU A 722 4.75 -54.01 -13.53
N ASN A 723 5.12 -53.78 -12.27
CA ASN A 723 5.87 -54.72 -11.46
C ASN A 723 5.49 -54.52 -9.98
N LYS A 724 5.15 -55.59 -9.26
CA LYS A 724 4.43 -55.53 -7.96
C LYS A 724 5.18 -54.79 -6.84
N HIS A 725 6.45 -54.45 -7.02
CA HIS A 725 7.28 -53.80 -5.99
C HIS A 725 8.26 -52.73 -6.53
N ASN A 726 8.10 -52.25 -7.77
CA ASN A 726 9.06 -51.33 -8.43
C ASN A 726 10.52 -51.84 -8.45
N VAL A 727 10.70 -53.17 -8.49
CA VAL A 727 12.00 -53.85 -8.53
C VAL A 727 12.21 -54.43 -9.93
N TYR A 728 13.24 -54.01 -10.64
CA TYR A 728 13.48 -54.36 -12.04
C TYR A 728 14.81 -55.08 -12.22
N ASP A 729 14.90 -55.94 -13.23
CA ASP A 729 16.13 -56.65 -13.54
C ASP A 729 17.21 -55.69 -14.02
N VAL A 730 18.47 -55.99 -13.71
CA VAL A 730 19.61 -55.26 -14.26
C VAL A 730 19.53 -55.20 -15.79
N GLY A 731 19.72 -54.00 -16.34
CA GLY A 731 19.65 -53.72 -17.77
C GLY A 731 18.23 -53.50 -18.32
N SER A 732 17.18 -53.55 -17.49
CA SER A 732 15.81 -53.24 -17.91
C SER A 732 15.68 -51.80 -18.43
N ASN A 733 14.81 -51.61 -19.43
CA ASN A 733 14.31 -50.29 -19.81
C ASN A 733 12.97 -50.05 -19.11
N VAL A 734 12.90 -49.06 -18.22
CA VAL A 734 11.70 -48.79 -17.43
C VAL A 734 11.03 -47.51 -17.91
N GLN A 735 9.82 -47.64 -18.46
CA GLN A 735 9.01 -46.49 -18.86
C GLN A 735 8.22 -45.95 -17.66
N ILE A 736 8.21 -44.63 -17.55
CA ILE A 736 7.53 -43.83 -16.54
C ILE A 736 6.54 -42.95 -17.27
N THR A 737 5.28 -42.99 -16.86
CA THR A 737 4.20 -42.18 -17.42
C THR A 737 3.67 -41.25 -16.35
N ALA A 738 3.70 -39.94 -16.60
CA ALA A 738 3.11 -38.94 -15.73
C ALA A 738 1.62 -38.79 -16.04
N VAL A 739 0.78 -38.95 -15.04
CA VAL A 739 -0.67 -38.76 -15.14
C VAL A 739 -1.06 -37.60 -14.22
N PRO A 740 -1.19 -36.37 -14.74
CA PRO A 740 -1.62 -35.23 -13.93
C PRO A 740 -3.06 -35.41 -13.44
N ASP A 741 -3.34 -34.92 -12.23
CA ASP A 741 -4.71 -34.77 -11.75
C ASP A 741 -5.43 -33.65 -12.50
N LYS A 742 -6.76 -33.62 -12.44
CA LYS A 742 -7.56 -32.57 -13.09
C LYS A 742 -7.14 -31.18 -12.58
N GLY A 743 -6.73 -30.30 -13.50
CA GLY A 743 -6.28 -28.94 -13.16
C GLY A 743 -4.81 -28.87 -12.74
N TYR A 744 -4.01 -29.89 -13.03
CA TYR A 744 -2.58 -29.88 -12.83
C TYR A 744 -1.87 -30.27 -14.13
N ARG A 745 -0.60 -29.87 -14.24
CA ARG A 745 0.33 -30.43 -15.22
C ARG A 745 1.65 -30.76 -14.55
N LEU A 746 2.42 -31.64 -15.17
CA LEU A 746 3.79 -31.88 -14.75
C LEU A 746 4.60 -30.60 -15.02
N LYS A 747 5.31 -30.14 -13.99
CA LYS A 747 6.22 -28.99 -14.07
C LYS A 747 7.61 -29.47 -14.45
N GLU A 748 8.14 -30.44 -13.70
CA GLU A 748 9.49 -30.95 -13.85
C GLU A 748 9.58 -32.41 -13.37
N LEU A 749 10.47 -33.18 -13.98
CA LEU A 749 10.76 -34.57 -13.63
C LEU A 749 12.25 -34.72 -13.35
N TYR A 750 12.56 -35.34 -12.22
CA TYR A 750 13.93 -35.63 -11.81
C TYR A 750 14.17 -37.13 -11.80
N VAL A 751 15.31 -37.56 -12.31
CA VAL A 751 15.81 -38.93 -12.19
C VAL A 751 17.18 -38.87 -11.53
N ASN A 752 17.33 -39.53 -10.39
CA ASN A 752 18.54 -39.50 -9.56
C ASN A 752 18.98 -38.07 -9.20
N GLY A 753 18.00 -37.19 -8.95
CA GLY A 753 18.22 -35.77 -8.61
C GLY A 753 18.53 -34.85 -9.79
N ALA A 754 18.64 -35.37 -11.03
CA ALA A 754 18.86 -34.56 -12.22
C ALA A 754 17.56 -34.34 -13.00
N SER A 755 17.29 -33.10 -13.41
CA SER A 755 16.15 -32.77 -14.26
C SER A 755 16.30 -33.39 -15.64
N VAL A 756 15.24 -34.03 -16.13
CA VAL A 756 15.25 -34.75 -17.42
C VAL A 756 14.20 -34.19 -18.37
N ALA A 757 14.58 -34.12 -19.65
CA ALA A 757 13.63 -33.77 -20.70
C ALA A 757 12.58 -34.88 -20.88
N PHE A 758 11.34 -34.46 -21.07
CA PHE A 758 10.17 -35.32 -21.05
C PHE A 758 9.28 -35.02 -22.24
N SER A 759 8.80 -36.05 -22.93
CA SER A 759 7.96 -35.92 -24.12
C SER A 759 6.72 -36.79 -23.99
N ASP A 760 5.56 -36.27 -24.41
CA ASP A 760 4.27 -36.99 -24.43
C ASP A 760 3.87 -37.63 -23.10
N ASN A 761 4.17 -36.94 -21.99
CA ASN A 761 3.93 -37.45 -20.66
C ASN A 761 4.66 -38.77 -20.32
N THR A 762 5.77 -39.10 -21.00
CA THR A 762 6.57 -40.30 -20.70
C THR A 762 8.09 -40.08 -20.69
N TYR A 763 8.78 -40.84 -19.83
CA TYR A 763 10.24 -40.94 -19.74
C TYR A 763 10.64 -42.41 -19.73
N THR A 764 11.80 -42.77 -20.25
CA THR A 764 12.33 -44.14 -20.14
C THR A 764 13.72 -44.12 -19.52
N ILE A 765 13.86 -44.73 -18.34
CA ILE A 765 15.18 -45.07 -17.80
C ILE A 765 15.70 -46.22 -18.65
N LYS A 766 16.74 -45.96 -19.44
CA LYS A 766 17.37 -46.97 -20.29
C LYS A 766 18.45 -47.70 -19.51
N ASN A 767 18.51 -49.02 -19.65
CA ASN A 767 19.58 -49.87 -19.10
C ASN A 767 19.83 -49.65 -17.60
N LEU A 768 18.83 -49.97 -16.76
CA LEU A 768 18.90 -49.76 -15.31
C LEU A 768 20.10 -50.49 -14.69
N ALA A 769 21.07 -49.73 -14.18
CA ALA A 769 22.36 -50.25 -13.72
C ALA A 769 22.62 -50.08 -12.22
N ALA A 770 21.76 -49.34 -11.51
CA ALA A 770 21.78 -49.12 -10.06
C ALA A 770 20.37 -48.77 -9.55
N ASP A 771 20.16 -48.84 -8.24
CA ASP A 771 18.97 -48.26 -7.60
C ASP A 771 18.81 -46.81 -8.03
N SER A 772 17.58 -46.42 -8.37
CA SER A 772 17.30 -45.10 -8.90
C SER A 772 16.13 -44.45 -8.18
N SER A 773 16.09 -43.13 -8.18
CA SER A 773 14.97 -42.35 -7.68
C SER A 773 14.34 -41.54 -8.80
N VAL A 774 13.02 -41.41 -8.77
CA VAL A 774 12.25 -40.58 -9.70
C VAL A 774 11.38 -39.65 -8.86
N THR A 775 11.51 -38.35 -9.11
CA THR A 775 10.74 -37.32 -8.41
C THR A 775 9.96 -36.47 -9.42
N ALA A 776 8.65 -36.33 -9.22
CA ALA A 776 7.82 -35.42 -10.02
C ALA A 776 7.40 -34.18 -9.22
N GLU A 777 7.57 -33.01 -9.83
CA GLU A 777 6.96 -31.76 -9.39
C GLU A 777 5.75 -31.44 -10.26
N TRP A 778 4.60 -31.22 -9.63
CA TRP A 778 3.37 -30.80 -10.29
C TRP A 778 3.09 -29.32 -10.04
N ILE A 779 2.46 -28.66 -11.00
CA ILE A 779 2.00 -27.29 -10.85
C ILE A 779 0.49 -27.22 -11.12
N GLN A 780 -0.23 -26.58 -10.20
CA GLN A 780 -1.67 -26.36 -10.33
C GLN A 780 -1.94 -25.34 -11.45
N GLN A 781 -3.01 -25.53 -12.17
CA GLN A 781 -3.48 -24.65 -13.24
C GLN A 781 -4.92 -24.24 -13.01
N PHE A 782 -5.22 -23.00 -13.36
CA PHE A 782 -6.54 -22.41 -13.28
C PHE A 782 -7.03 -21.94 -14.65
N ARG A 783 -8.33 -22.08 -14.87
CA ARG A 783 -9.00 -21.74 -16.11
C ARG A 783 -9.46 -20.28 -16.07
N VAL A 784 -9.19 -19.52 -17.13
CA VAL A 784 -9.79 -18.21 -17.36
C VAL A 784 -10.71 -18.30 -18.57
N ASP A 785 -11.97 -17.93 -18.38
CA ASP A 785 -13.00 -17.93 -19.40
C ASP A 785 -13.38 -16.51 -19.80
N LEU A 786 -13.27 -16.19 -21.08
CA LEU A 786 -13.62 -14.89 -21.65
C LEU A 786 -15.01 -14.94 -22.28
N THR A 787 -15.83 -13.92 -22.02
CA THR A 787 -17.14 -13.72 -22.64
C THR A 787 -17.18 -12.39 -23.37
N THR A 788 -17.62 -12.42 -24.63
CA THR A 788 -17.71 -11.23 -25.48
C THR A 788 -19.14 -10.71 -25.53
N ALA A 789 -19.30 -9.41 -25.32
CA ALA A 789 -20.55 -8.69 -25.52
C ALA A 789 -20.48 -7.77 -26.75
N LYS A 790 -21.64 -7.30 -27.22
CA LYS A 790 -21.74 -6.36 -28.35
C LYS A 790 -21.00 -5.06 -28.03
N GLY A 791 -20.02 -4.68 -28.87
CA GLY A 791 -19.26 -3.42 -28.75
C GLY A 791 -17.73 -3.59 -28.81
N GLY A 792 -17.21 -4.82 -28.77
CA GLY A 792 -15.78 -5.11 -28.91
C GLY A 792 -15.45 -6.56 -28.57
N THR A 793 -14.16 -6.89 -28.58
CA THR A 793 -13.64 -8.21 -28.17
C THR A 793 -12.66 -8.09 -27.01
N ILE A 794 -12.60 -9.12 -26.17
CA ILE A 794 -11.56 -9.30 -25.16
C ILE A 794 -10.76 -10.52 -25.57
N SER A 795 -9.44 -10.45 -25.52
CA SER A 795 -8.57 -11.58 -25.85
C SER A 795 -7.39 -11.67 -24.89
N PHE A 796 -6.79 -12.85 -24.78
CA PHE A 796 -5.51 -13.00 -24.13
C PHE A 796 -4.41 -12.31 -24.96
N GLN A 797 -3.46 -11.66 -24.29
CA GLN A 797 -2.35 -11.00 -24.96
C GLN A 797 -1.52 -12.01 -25.76
N ASN A 798 -1.16 -11.67 -27.00
CA ASN A 798 -0.43 -12.51 -27.95
C ASN A 798 -1.14 -13.79 -28.40
N GLU A 799 -2.43 -13.92 -28.12
CA GLU A 799 -3.28 -14.99 -28.63
C GLU A 799 -4.23 -14.49 -29.70
N LYS A 800 -4.78 -15.41 -30.49
CA LYS A 800 -5.84 -15.06 -31.43
C LYS A 800 -7.13 -14.67 -30.67
N PRO A 801 -7.95 -13.73 -31.19
CA PRO A 801 -9.15 -13.26 -30.49
C PRO A 801 -10.28 -14.30 -30.29
N ASP A 802 -10.20 -15.46 -30.95
CA ASP A 802 -11.16 -16.56 -30.86
C ASP A 802 -10.91 -17.49 -29.67
N VAL A 803 -9.80 -17.33 -28.94
CA VAL A 803 -9.50 -18.11 -27.74
C VAL A 803 -10.34 -17.60 -26.57
N SER A 804 -11.46 -18.26 -26.30
CA SER A 804 -12.40 -17.89 -25.22
C SER A 804 -12.10 -18.57 -23.88
N SER A 805 -11.13 -19.47 -23.81
CA SER A 805 -10.77 -20.19 -22.59
C SER A 805 -9.33 -20.69 -22.63
N LYS A 806 -8.57 -20.50 -21.54
CA LYS A 806 -7.17 -20.97 -21.43
C LYS A 806 -6.80 -21.33 -19.98
N LEU A 807 -5.89 -22.29 -19.83
CA LEU A 807 -5.31 -22.69 -18.54
C LEU A 807 -4.00 -21.91 -18.28
N PHE A 808 -3.83 -21.46 -17.04
CA PHE A 808 -2.64 -20.74 -16.57
C PHE A 808 -2.14 -21.37 -15.28
N ASP A 809 -0.82 -21.44 -15.11
CA ASP A 809 -0.21 -21.96 -13.89
C ASP A 809 -0.51 -21.04 -12.69
N ILE A 810 -0.62 -21.62 -11.50
CA ILE A 810 -0.80 -20.86 -10.26
C ILE A 810 0.28 -19.78 -10.11
N GLY A 811 -0.15 -18.55 -9.78
CA GLY A 811 0.73 -17.39 -9.66
C GLY A 811 1.10 -16.71 -11.00
N ALA A 812 0.65 -17.22 -12.15
CA ALA A 812 0.85 -16.56 -13.43
C ALA A 812 -0.04 -15.31 -13.60
N ASP A 813 0.50 -14.30 -14.27
CA ASP A 813 -0.24 -13.11 -14.67
C ASP A 813 -0.95 -13.35 -16.01
N VAL A 814 -2.25 -13.04 -16.06
CA VAL A 814 -3.08 -13.16 -17.27
C VAL A 814 -3.34 -11.77 -17.82
N ASN A 815 -2.63 -11.44 -18.91
CA ASN A 815 -2.79 -10.18 -19.61
C ASN A 815 -3.94 -10.28 -20.62
N LEU A 816 -4.90 -9.38 -20.49
CA LEU A 816 -6.09 -9.24 -21.33
C LEU A 816 -5.99 -7.95 -22.14
N VAL A 817 -6.43 -8.03 -23.40
CA VAL A 817 -6.48 -6.92 -24.34
C VAL A 817 -7.94 -6.71 -24.74
N PHE A 818 -8.40 -5.47 -24.64
CA PHE A 818 -9.72 -5.03 -25.04
C PHE A 818 -9.60 -4.35 -26.38
N THR A 819 -10.29 -4.87 -27.39
CA THR A 819 -10.32 -4.31 -28.73
C THR A 819 -11.73 -3.79 -29.02
N PRO A 820 -12.00 -2.49 -28.85
CA PRO A 820 -13.31 -1.92 -29.10
C PRO A 820 -13.67 -2.01 -30.59
N SER A 821 -14.94 -2.26 -30.88
CA SER A 821 -15.49 -2.05 -32.22
C SER A 821 -15.58 -0.55 -32.54
N GLU A 822 -15.68 -0.21 -33.82
CA GLU A 822 -15.82 1.19 -34.24
C GLU A 822 -17.01 1.87 -33.53
N GLY A 823 -16.75 3.03 -32.92
CA GLY A 823 -17.75 3.79 -32.19
C GLY A 823 -18.00 3.35 -30.74
N TYR A 824 -17.15 2.49 -30.18
CA TYR A 824 -17.21 2.05 -28.78
C TYR A 824 -15.88 2.24 -28.05
N SER A 825 -15.94 2.34 -26.73
CA SER A 825 -14.81 2.28 -25.80
C SER A 825 -15.08 1.22 -24.72
N PRO A 826 -14.02 0.65 -24.09
CA PRO A 826 -14.20 -0.22 -22.93
C PRO A 826 -14.85 0.55 -21.79
N ASN A 827 -15.86 -0.03 -21.14
CA ASN A 827 -16.55 0.59 -20.02
C ASN A 827 -16.19 -0.10 -18.69
N THR A 828 -16.61 -1.35 -18.53
CA THR A 828 -16.30 -2.15 -17.34
C THR A 828 -15.81 -3.54 -17.72
N LEU A 829 -14.86 -4.05 -16.95
CA LEU A 829 -14.52 -5.46 -16.81
C LEU A 829 -15.43 -6.05 -15.72
N ILE A 830 -15.95 -7.24 -15.95
CA ILE A 830 -16.65 -8.04 -14.95
C ILE A 830 -15.76 -9.26 -14.69
N LEU A 831 -15.06 -9.28 -13.56
CA LEU A 831 -14.23 -10.39 -13.12
C LEU A 831 -14.97 -11.13 -11.99
N ASP A 832 -15.40 -12.37 -12.25
CA ASP A 832 -16.18 -13.19 -11.32
C ASP A 832 -17.44 -12.49 -10.76
N GLY A 833 -18.10 -11.72 -11.62
CA GLY A 833 -19.29 -10.94 -11.25
C GLY A 833 -18.99 -9.60 -10.57
N VAL A 834 -17.71 -9.27 -10.33
CA VAL A 834 -17.30 -7.98 -9.77
C VAL A 834 -16.94 -7.00 -10.90
N GLU A 835 -17.60 -5.85 -10.91
CA GLU A 835 -17.37 -4.80 -11.90
C GLU A 835 -16.14 -3.94 -11.54
N THR A 836 -15.27 -3.72 -12.52
CA THR A 836 -14.09 -2.84 -12.43
C THR A 836 -14.00 -1.97 -13.68
N LYS A 837 -13.70 -0.68 -13.54
CA LYS A 837 -13.57 0.23 -14.69
C LYS A 837 -12.24 0.00 -15.43
N VAL A 838 -12.27 0.00 -16.76
CA VAL A 838 -11.06 -0.18 -17.60
C VAL A 838 -10.82 1.08 -18.42
N THR A 839 -9.66 1.72 -18.27
CA THR A 839 -9.33 2.98 -18.97
C THR A 839 -8.33 2.80 -20.12
N ASP A 840 -7.45 1.78 -20.04
CA ASP A 840 -6.26 1.70 -20.91
C ASP A 840 -6.33 0.58 -21.96
N GLY A 841 -7.51 -0.01 -22.16
CA GLY A 841 -7.73 -1.10 -23.11
C GLY A 841 -6.96 -2.39 -22.81
N LYS A 842 -6.35 -2.49 -21.63
CA LYS A 842 -5.63 -3.66 -21.13
C LYS A 842 -5.99 -3.89 -19.67
N TYR A 843 -5.94 -5.15 -19.25
CA TYR A 843 -6.11 -5.53 -17.86
C TYR A 843 -5.27 -6.76 -17.55
N THR A 844 -4.66 -6.83 -16.38
CA THR A 844 -3.88 -7.99 -15.96
C THR A 844 -4.54 -8.59 -14.73
N ILE A 845 -5.01 -9.84 -14.82
CA ILE A 845 -5.35 -10.62 -13.63
C ILE A 845 -4.01 -11.10 -13.08
N ARG A 846 -3.56 -10.51 -11.98
CA ARG A 846 -2.25 -10.81 -11.40
C ARG A 846 -2.33 -12.06 -10.54
N SER A 847 -1.32 -12.92 -10.67
CA SER A 847 -1.12 -14.10 -9.85
C SER A 847 -2.35 -14.98 -9.66
N ILE A 848 -2.78 -15.64 -10.73
CA ILE A 848 -3.98 -16.47 -10.71
C ILE A 848 -3.93 -17.57 -9.63
N SER A 849 -4.98 -17.65 -8.81
CA SER A 849 -5.09 -18.64 -7.72
C SER A 849 -6.42 -19.37 -7.70
N ALA A 850 -7.31 -19.10 -8.66
CA ALA A 850 -8.61 -19.73 -8.83
C ALA A 850 -9.05 -19.65 -10.30
N ASN A 851 -10.08 -20.41 -10.68
CA ASN A 851 -10.70 -20.22 -11.99
C ASN A 851 -11.41 -18.86 -12.03
N HIS A 852 -11.31 -18.17 -13.15
CA HIS A 852 -11.92 -16.86 -13.35
C HIS A 852 -12.85 -16.83 -14.56
N THR A 853 -13.93 -16.09 -14.43
CA THR A 853 -14.83 -15.70 -15.52
C THR A 853 -14.67 -14.20 -15.76
N VAL A 854 -14.50 -13.84 -17.03
CA VAL A 854 -14.24 -12.47 -17.45
C VAL A 854 -15.25 -12.06 -18.51
N ALA A 855 -15.91 -10.92 -18.29
CA ALA A 855 -16.72 -10.25 -19.30
C ALA A 855 -16.29 -8.78 -19.43
N ALA A 856 -16.71 -8.13 -20.50
CA ALA A 856 -16.59 -6.68 -20.65
C ALA A 856 -17.91 -6.08 -21.13
N THR A 857 -18.18 -4.88 -20.63
CA THR A 857 -19.19 -4.01 -21.19
C THR A 857 -18.52 -2.89 -21.99
N TRP A 858 -19.27 -2.37 -22.95
CA TRP A 858 -18.81 -1.36 -23.89
C TRP A 858 -19.73 -0.16 -23.83
N ILE A 859 -19.16 1.04 -23.87
CA ILE A 859 -19.93 2.28 -23.94
C ILE A 859 -19.77 2.87 -25.33
N LYS A 860 -20.88 3.34 -25.90
CA LYS A 860 -20.88 3.96 -27.23
C LYS A 860 -20.22 5.33 -27.15
N GLN A 861 -19.48 5.72 -28.17
CA GLN A 861 -18.83 7.02 -28.27
C GLN A 861 -19.47 7.87 -29.37
N TYR A 862 -19.61 9.15 -29.09
CA TYR A 862 -20.06 10.17 -30.03
C TYR A 862 -18.97 11.20 -30.27
N VAL A 863 -18.88 11.68 -31.50
CA VAL A 863 -17.95 12.73 -31.91
C VAL A 863 -18.61 14.07 -31.63
N VAL A 864 -17.93 14.91 -30.85
CA VAL A 864 -18.24 16.34 -30.79
C VAL A 864 -17.16 17.06 -31.58
N GLU A 865 -17.58 17.86 -32.56
CA GLU A 865 -16.68 18.66 -33.38
C GLU A 865 -17.16 20.11 -33.44
N PHE A 866 -16.22 21.02 -33.65
CA PHE A 866 -16.53 22.42 -33.87
C PHE A 866 -15.73 23.03 -35.01
N THR A 867 -16.34 24.00 -35.66
CA THR A 867 -15.70 24.86 -36.65
C THR A 867 -15.82 26.31 -36.22
N THR A 868 -14.77 27.09 -36.47
CA THR A 868 -14.76 28.51 -36.16
C THR A 868 -14.01 29.29 -37.23
N ASN A 869 -14.50 30.49 -37.57
CA ASN A 869 -13.79 31.45 -38.42
C ASN A 869 -12.77 32.26 -37.59
N GLU A 870 -12.05 33.18 -38.23
CA GLU A 870 -11.15 34.08 -37.51
C GLU A 870 -11.91 34.98 -36.54
N GLY A 871 -11.45 35.05 -35.28
CA GLY A 871 -11.99 35.99 -34.30
C GLY A 871 -12.21 35.47 -32.89
N GLY A 872 -11.98 34.18 -32.63
CA GLY A 872 -12.03 33.67 -31.27
C GLY A 872 -11.45 32.27 -31.14
N ARG A 873 -11.13 31.91 -29.90
CA ARG A 873 -10.61 30.60 -29.54
C ARG A 873 -11.74 29.74 -29.01
N VAL A 874 -11.90 28.56 -29.59
CA VAL A 874 -12.87 27.55 -29.16
C VAL A 874 -12.09 26.32 -28.74
N SER A 875 -12.40 25.75 -27.58
CA SER A 875 -11.71 24.58 -27.05
C SER A 875 -12.61 23.73 -26.15
N PHE A 876 -12.32 22.43 -26.07
CA PHE A 876 -12.96 21.54 -25.10
C PHE A 876 -12.40 21.76 -23.68
N LEU A 877 -11.11 22.11 -23.57
CA LEU A 877 -10.41 22.41 -22.32
C LEU A 877 -9.57 23.68 -22.49
N ALA A 878 -9.24 24.36 -21.38
CA ALA A 878 -8.54 25.67 -21.40
C ALA A 878 -7.15 25.65 -22.09
N TRP A 879 -6.56 24.46 -22.23
CA TRP A 879 -5.21 24.22 -22.78
C TRP A 879 -5.21 23.45 -24.12
N ASP A 880 -6.37 23.09 -24.66
CA ASP A 880 -6.48 22.42 -25.97
C ASP A 880 -6.23 23.42 -27.11
N ASN A 881 -4.97 23.56 -27.54
CA ASN A 881 -4.63 24.36 -28.72
C ASN A 881 -4.78 23.52 -30.00
N GLY A 882 -5.90 23.70 -30.72
CA GLY A 882 -6.07 23.21 -32.10
C GLY A 882 -6.89 21.92 -32.28
N ILE A 883 -7.39 21.30 -31.20
CA ILE A 883 -8.26 20.11 -31.28
C ILE A 883 -9.69 20.54 -31.65
N LYS A 884 -10.09 20.29 -32.90
CA LYS A 884 -11.42 20.66 -33.43
C LYS A 884 -12.48 19.57 -33.29
N SER A 885 -12.08 18.34 -32.98
CA SER A 885 -13.00 17.22 -32.76
C SER A 885 -12.46 16.28 -31.70
N ARG A 886 -13.35 15.71 -30.90
CA ARG A 886 -13.02 14.71 -29.87
C ARG A 886 -14.18 13.72 -29.71
N LYS A 887 -13.85 12.46 -29.42
CA LYS A 887 -14.82 11.43 -29.06
C LYS A 887 -15.11 11.48 -27.56
N PHE A 888 -16.37 11.35 -27.19
CA PHE A 888 -16.82 11.32 -25.80
C PHE A 888 -17.77 10.15 -25.61
N ASP A 889 -17.77 9.55 -24.42
CA ASP A 889 -18.65 8.44 -24.10
C ASP A 889 -20.11 8.92 -24.00
N GLU A 890 -21.06 8.06 -24.38
CA GLU A 890 -22.50 8.32 -24.29
C GLU A 890 -22.89 8.74 -22.86
N GLY A 891 -23.67 9.80 -22.76
CA GLY A 891 -24.08 10.40 -21.50
C GLY A 891 -23.11 11.39 -20.89
N SER A 892 -21.90 11.57 -21.46
CA SER A 892 -20.91 12.54 -20.98
C SER A 892 -21.46 13.97 -21.01
N LYS A 893 -21.12 14.74 -19.97
CA LYS A 893 -21.26 16.20 -19.97
C LYS A 893 -20.06 16.81 -20.69
N VAL A 894 -20.31 17.52 -21.79
CA VAL A 894 -19.26 18.17 -22.59
C VAL A 894 -19.38 19.67 -22.43
N VAL A 895 -18.28 20.30 -22.01
CA VAL A 895 -18.17 21.75 -21.90
C VAL A 895 -17.27 22.23 -23.02
N ILE A 896 -17.76 23.16 -23.83
CA ILE A 896 -16.99 23.85 -24.86
C ILE A 896 -16.84 25.29 -24.43
N THR A 897 -15.61 25.78 -24.35
CA THR A 897 -15.31 27.18 -24.02
C THR A 897 -15.03 27.94 -25.31
N ALA A 898 -15.60 29.13 -25.45
CA ALA A 898 -15.46 29.99 -26.60
C ALA A 898 -15.13 31.41 -26.12
N VAL A 899 -13.87 31.81 -26.32
CA VAL A 899 -13.34 33.10 -25.87
C VAL A 899 -13.08 33.97 -27.10
N PRO A 900 -13.71 35.17 -27.20
CA PRO A 900 -13.42 36.09 -28.29
C PRO A 900 -11.96 36.56 -28.23
N GLN A 901 -11.34 36.70 -29.39
CA GLN A 901 -10.07 37.41 -29.52
C GLN A 901 -10.32 38.92 -29.35
N ASP A 902 -9.30 39.67 -28.92
CA ASP A 902 -9.37 41.12 -28.86
C ASP A 902 -9.86 41.71 -30.18
N GLY A 903 -10.88 42.56 -30.09
CA GLY A 903 -11.51 43.17 -31.25
C GLY A 903 -12.55 42.29 -31.95
N TYR A 904 -13.03 41.20 -31.34
CA TYR A 904 -14.11 40.38 -31.90
C TYR A 904 -15.21 40.08 -30.88
N VAL A 905 -16.41 39.77 -31.38
CA VAL A 905 -17.56 39.26 -30.61
C VAL A 905 -18.18 38.07 -31.32
N LEU A 906 -18.85 37.18 -30.57
CA LEU A 906 -19.57 36.05 -31.15
C LEU A 906 -20.84 36.57 -31.85
N ALA A 907 -20.97 36.29 -33.14
CA ALA A 907 -22.12 36.66 -33.94
C ALA A 907 -23.18 35.56 -34.00
N SER A 908 -22.76 34.30 -34.11
CA SER A 908 -23.68 33.17 -34.06
C SER A 908 -23.00 31.89 -33.58
N LEU A 909 -23.79 31.04 -32.94
CA LEU A 909 -23.46 29.65 -32.64
C LEU A 909 -24.58 28.77 -33.20
N THR A 910 -24.23 27.73 -33.97
CA THR A 910 -25.19 26.66 -34.32
C THR A 910 -24.72 25.31 -33.82
N VAL A 911 -25.67 24.46 -33.46
CA VAL A 911 -25.45 23.08 -32.97
C VAL A 911 -26.31 22.17 -33.82
N ASN A 912 -25.67 21.27 -34.57
CA ASN A 912 -26.32 20.42 -35.58
C ASN A 912 -27.20 21.22 -36.56
N GLY A 913 -26.77 22.46 -36.89
CA GLY A 913 -27.47 23.37 -37.79
C GLY A 913 -28.55 24.25 -37.14
N ASN A 914 -28.92 23.99 -35.87
CA ASN A 914 -29.90 24.78 -35.14
C ASN A 914 -29.22 25.91 -34.36
N SER A 915 -29.86 27.08 -34.26
CA SER A 915 -29.33 28.22 -33.49
C SER A 915 -29.21 27.88 -32.01
N ALA A 916 -28.10 28.28 -31.38
CA ALA A 916 -27.83 28.08 -29.97
C ALA A 916 -27.10 29.30 -29.37
N GLU A 917 -27.08 29.39 -28.03
CA GLU A 917 -26.47 30.49 -27.29
C GLU A 917 -25.46 29.97 -26.27
N LEU A 918 -24.48 30.83 -25.93
CA LEU A 918 -23.54 30.57 -24.85
C LEU A 918 -24.12 30.98 -23.50
N LYS A 919 -23.76 30.23 -22.46
CA LYS A 919 -23.94 30.64 -21.07
C LYS A 919 -22.62 31.22 -20.56
N GLY A 920 -22.46 32.54 -20.69
CA GLY A 920 -21.18 33.20 -20.47
C GLY A 920 -20.23 32.92 -21.64
N ASP A 921 -19.08 32.32 -21.36
CA ASP A 921 -18.08 31.89 -22.35
C ASP A 921 -18.19 30.40 -22.72
N ARG A 922 -19.27 29.72 -22.31
CA ARG A 922 -19.39 28.25 -22.42
C ARG A 922 -20.67 27.78 -23.11
N TYR A 923 -20.54 26.74 -23.92
CA TYR A 923 -21.64 25.89 -24.35
C TYR A 923 -21.55 24.55 -23.59
N ILE A 924 -22.67 24.07 -23.07
CA ILE A 924 -22.71 22.86 -22.25
C ILE A 924 -23.69 21.87 -22.86
N ILE A 925 -23.17 20.71 -23.25
CA ILE A 925 -23.97 19.52 -23.56
C ILE A 925 -24.10 18.76 -22.24
N GLU A 926 -25.26 18.82 -21.58
CA GLU A 926 -25.45 18.18 -20.26
C GLU A 926 -25.41 16.65 -20.34
N LYS A 927 -25.88 16.07 -21.45
CA LYS A 927 -25.87 14.63 -21.70
C LYS A 927 -25.73 14.36 -23.19
N LEU A 928 -24.56 13.86 -23.62
CA LEU A 928 -24.29 13.56 -25.02
C LEU A 928 -24.99 12.27 -25.47
N SER A 929 -25.77 12.31 -26.55
CA SER A 929 -26.50 11.14 -27.07
C SER A 929 -26.35 10.92 -28.58
N GLU A 930 -25.65 11.83 -29.28
CA GLU A 930 -25.42 11.75 -30.72
C GLU A 930 -24.17 12.55 -31.12
N ASN A 931 -23.67 12.33 -32.33
CA ASN A 931 -22.61 13.16 -32.88
C ASN A 931 -23.08 14.62 -32.96
N THR A 932 -22.26 15.53 -32.48
CA THR A 932 -22.64 16.95 -32.34
C THR A 932 -21.63 17.83 -33.05
N LYS A 933 -22.12 18.66 -33.97
CA LYS A 933 -21.33 19.64 -34.71
C LYS A 933 -21.70 21.05 -34.28
N LEU A 934 -20.71 21.82 -33.81
CA LEU A 934 -20.86 23.21 -33.43
C LEU A 934 -20.20 24.15 -34.45
N VAL A 935 -20.85 25.26 -34.78
CA VAL A 935 -20.29 26.29 -35.67
C VAL A 935 -20.29 27.63 -34.97
N PHE A 936 -19.10 28.16 -34.69
CA PHE A 936 -18.88 29.45 -34.05
C PHE A 936 -18.50 30.50 -35.10
N THR A 937 -19.32 31.53 -35.25
CA THR A 937 -19.04 32.65 -36.16
C THR A 937 -18.74 33.91 -35.35
N TRP A 938 -17.52 34.41 -35.44
CA TRP A 938 -17.07 35.67 -34.85
C TRP A 938 -17.18 36.81 -35.85
N GLN A 939 -17.41 38.03 -35.33
CA GLN A 939 -17.40 39.27 -36.10
C GLN A 939 -16.46 40.29 -35.46
N LYS A 940 -15.71 41.01 -36.30
CA LYS A 940 -14.84 42.10 -35.85
C LYS A 940 -15.66 43.20 -35.20
N THR A 941 -15.08 43.81 -34.18
CA THR A 941 -15.56 45.02 -33.52
C THR A 941 -14.56 46.15 -33.74
N PHE A 942 -15.06 47.37 -33.77
CA PHE A 942 -14.27 48.59 -33.76
C PHE A 942 -14.72 49.49 -32.61
N ALA A 943 -13.88 50.45 -32.27
CA ALA A 943 -14.13 51.41 -31.20
C ALA A 943 -14.18 52.83 -31.75
N VAL A 944 -15.18 53.60 -31.33
CA VAL A 944 -15.24 55.05 -31.55
C VAL A 944 -14.89 55.75 -30.25
N THR A 945 -13.73 56.39 -30.24
CA THR A 945 -13.21 57.20 -29.13
C THR A 945 -13.54 58.67 -29.34
N VAL A 946 -14.10 59.32 -28.33
CA VAL A 946 -14.41 60.74 -28.35
C VAL A 946 -13.67 61.41 -27.20
N ASP A 947 -12.77 62.34 -27.54
CA ASP A 947 -12.16 63.18 -26.51
C ASP A 947 -13.17 64.28 -26.17
N LEU A 948 -13.68 64.25 -24.95
CA LEU A 948 -14.63 65.23 -24.46
C LEU A 948 -13.90 66.51 -24.08
N VAL A 949 -14.28 67.62 -24.73
CA VAL A 949 -13.82 68.97 -24.37
C VAL A 949 -14.98 69.77 -23.77
N PRO A 950 -14.70 70.69 -22.82
CA PRO A 950 -15.73 71.52 -22.19
C PRO A 950 -16.54 72.32 -23.23
N GLY A 951 -17.87 72.27 -23.14
CA GLY A 951 -18.78 73.01 -24.03
C GLY A 951 -20.07 72.28 -24.41
N GLY A 952 -20.19 71.01 -24.04
CA GLY A 952 -21.40 70.22 -24.27
C GLY A 952 -21.19 68.75 -23.92
N LYS A 953 -22.18 67.93 -24.23
CA LYS A 953 -22.08 66.47 -24.14
C LYS A 953 -22.18 65.83 -25.52
N VAL A 954 -21.71 64.59 -25.62
CA VAL A 954 -21.87 63.78 -26.83
C VAL A 954 -22.81 62.64 -26.51
N MET A 955 -23.75 62.41 -27.41
CA MET A 955 -24.65 61.26 -27.39
C MET A 955 -24.23 60.30 -28.51
N TRP A 956 -24.50 59.01 -28.38
CA TRP A 956 -24.28 58.01 -29.42
C TRP A 956 -25.48 57.10 -29.61
N LYS A 957 -25.62 56.48 -30.79
CA LYS A 957 -26.57 55.40 -31.04
C LYS A 957 -26.00 54.38 -32.02
N ILE A 958 -26.42 53.13 -31.87
CA ILE A 958 -26.28 52.03 -32.85
C ILE A 958 -27.68 51.42 -32.97
N ASP A 959 -28.21 51.34 -34.19
CA ASP A 959 -29.52 50.71 -34.49
C ASP A 959 -30.74 51.22 -33.66
N GLY A 960 -30.72 52.43 -33.08
CA GLY A 960 -31.82 52.86 -32.19
C GLY A 960 -31.67 54.25 -31.54
N GLN A 961 -32.25 54.43 -30.35
CA GLN A 961 -32.29 55.71 -29.64
C GLN A 961 -30.91 56.16 -29.13
N TYR A 962 -30.75 57.47 -28.94
CA TYR A 962 -29.52 58.09 -28.44
C TYR A 962 -29.31 57.84 -26.94
N ALA A 963 -28.11 57.37 -26.59
CA ALA A 963 -27.60 57.25 -25.23
C ALA A 963 -26.43 58.23 -25.00
N GLU A 964 -26.13 58.55 -23.74
CA GLU A 964 -24.98 59.38 -23.42
C GLU A 964 -23.67 58.63 -23.70
N TYR A 965 -22.67 59.35 -24.23
CA TYR A 965 -21.40 58.77 -24.64
C TYR A 965 -20.56 58.25 -23.47
N VAL A 966 -20.08 57.02 -23.62
CA VAL A 966 -19.10 56.38 -22.74
C VAL A 966 -17.87 55.99 -23.58
N SER A 967 -16.68 56.45 -23.19
CA SER A 967 -15.46 56.18 -23.95
C SER A 967 -14.83 54.85 -23.55
N PRO A 968 -14.49 53.96 -24.51
CA PRO A 968 -14.86 53.96 -25.92
C PRO A 968 -16.23 53.30 -26.21
N VAL A 969 -16.93 53.74 -27.27
CA VAL A 969 -18.11 53.02 -27.80
C VAL A 969 -17.63 51.89 -28.70
N LYS A 970 -17.86 50.63 -28.29
CA LYS A 970 -17.55 49.45 -29.10
C LYS A 970 -18.74 49.02 -29.95
N ALA A 971 -18.53 48.84 -31.25
CA ALA A 971 -19.54 48.44 -32.22
C ALA A 971 -19.04 47.31 -33.12
N VAL A 972 -19.96 46.51 -33.67
CA VAL A 972 -19.63 45.49 -34.67
C VAL A 972 -19.28 46.16 -35.99
N SER A 973 -18.17 45.77 -36.62
CA SER A 973 -17.72 46.28 -37.91
C SER A 973 -18.82 46.20 -38.97
N GLY A 974 -19.05 47.31 -39.68
CA GLY A 974 -20.16 47.45 -40.62
C GLY A 974 -21.46 48.01 -40.01
N LYS A 975 -21.58 48.13 -38.69
CA LYS A 975 -22.67 48.88 -38.04
C LYS A 975 -22.32 50.36 -37.97
N ILE A 976 -23.30 51.21 -38.26
CA ILE A 976 -23.11 52.66 -38.21
C ILE A 976 -23.28 53.12 -36.76
N VAL A 977 -22.21 53.67 -36.18
CA VAL A 977 -22.24 54.43 -34.93
C VAL A 977 -22.55 55.88 -35.29
N TRP A 978 -23.67 56.39 -34.80
CA TRP A 978 -23.98 57.81 -34.90
C TRP A 978 -23.55 58.52 -33.62
N LEU A 979 -22.83 59.62 -33.76
CA LEU A 979 -22.53 60.54 -32.67
C LEU A 979 -23.32 61.82 -32.87
N LYS A 980 -23.82 62.39 -31.77
CA LYS A 980 -24.50 63.67 -31.75
C LYS A 980 -23.91 64.59 -30.70
N ALA A 981 -23.38 65.73 -31.13
CA ALA A 981 -22.93 66.80 -30.25
C ALA A 981 -24.16 67.55 -29.73
N VAL A 982 -24.23 67.74 -28.41
CA VAL A 982 -25.27 68.51 -27.74
C VAL A 982 -24.57 69.63 -26.96
N PRO A 983 -24.53 70.87 -27.49
CA PRO A 983 -23.94 72.01 -26.79
C PRO A 983 -24.62 72.26 -25.45
N ASN A 984 -23.88 72.77 -24.47
CA ASN A 984 -24.49 73.37 -23.29
C ASN A 984 -24.98 74.79 -23.61
N ASP A 985 -25.67 75.42 -22.66
CA ASP A 985 -26.32 76.73 -22.88
C ASP A 985 -25.34 77.82 -23.34
N ASP A 986 -24.09 77.79 -22.91
CA ASP A 986 -23.07 78.82 -23.16
C ASP A 986 -22.18 78.54 -24.36
N HIS A 987 -22.45 77.48 -25.13
CA HIS A 987 -21.66 77.15 -26.31
C HIS A 987 -22.57 76.88 -27.51
N ARG A 988 -21.97 76.90 -28.70
CA ARG A 988 -22.54 76.30 -29.89
C ARG A 988 -21.57 75.29 -30.45
N PHE A 989 -22.10 74.25 -31.07
CA PHE A 989 -21.29 73.34 -31.86
C PHE A 989 -20.80 74.06 -33.12
N VAL A 990 -19.53 73.85 -33.47
CA VAL A 990 -18.93 74.42 -34.69
C VAL A 990 -18.71 73.32 -35.73
N LYS A 991 -17.94 72.31 -35.33
CA LYS A 991 -17.53 71.18 -36.16
C LYS A 991 -16.98 70.08 -35.29
N TRP A 992 -16.85 68.89 -35.85
CA TRP A 992 -16.03 67.82 -35.29
C TRP A 992 -14.57 68.05 -35.69
N SER A 993 -13.65 67.42 -34.97
CA SER A 993 -12.21 67.45 -35.26
C SER A 993 -11.85 66.84 -36.63
N ASP A 994 -12.76 66.08 -37.24
CA ASP A 994 -12.64 65.56 -38.61
C ASP A 994 -13.27 66.50 -39.66
N GLU A 995 -13.46 67.78 -39.32
CA GLU A 995 -13.98 68.86 -40.16
C GLU A 995 -15.47 68.75 -40.56
N LYS A 996 -16.21 67.74 -40.06
CA LYS A 996 -17.65 67.66 -40.30
C LYS A 996 -18.41 68.72 -39.50
N THR A 997 -19.29 69.48 -40.15
CA THR A 997 -19.99 70.62 -39.56
C THR A 997 -21.40 70.31 -39.04
N THR A 998 -21.87 69.06 -39.17
CA THR A 998 -23.18 68.65 -38.67
C THR A 998 -23.08 68.19 -37.22
N GLU A 999 -24.06 68.58 -36.39
CA GLU A 999 -24.13 68.14 -34.98
C GLU A 999 -24.27 66.61 -34.86
N GLU A 1000 -24.87 65.96 -35.87
CA GLU A 1000 -24.99 64.51 -35.99
C GLU A 1000 -24.06 64.01 -37.11
N VAL A 1001 -23.22 63.03 -36.77
CA VAL A 1001 -22.25 62.41 -37.68
C VAL A 1001 -22.23 60.90 -37.49
N SER A 1002 -21.80 60.17 -38.52
CA SER A 1002 -21.74 58.71 -38.51
C SER A 1002 -20.33 58.18 -38.79
N TYR A 1003 -20.04 57.03 -38.19
CA TYR A 1003 -18.79 56.29 -38.35
C TYR A 1003 -19.10 54.79 -38.50
N ILE A 1004 -18.35 54.11 -39.38
CA ILE A 1004 -18.48 52.67 -39.66
C ILE A 1004 -17.23 51.89 -39.23
N ASP A 1005 -16.14 52.62 -38.92
CA ASP A 1005 -14.83 52.08 -38.51
C ASP A 1005 -14.24 52.88 -37.34
N ALA A 1006 -13.09 52.42 -36.84
CA ALA A 1006 -12.39 53.04 -35.74
C ALA A 1006 -12.11 54.52 -36.01
N ALA A 1007 -12.58 55.38 -35.12
CA ALA A 1007 -12.45 56.82 -35.26
C ALA A 1007 -12.12 57.45 -33.91
N LYS A 1008 -11.22 58.43 -33.93
CA LYS A 1008 -10.94 59.31 -32.81
C LYS A 1008 -11.37 60.72 -33.18
N VAL A 1009 -12.41 61.23 -32.52
CA VAL A 1009 -13.02 62.52 -32.88
C VAL A 1009 -13.34 63.35 -31.64
N SER A 1010 -13.49 64.66 -31.81
CA SER A 1010 -13.81 65.58 -30.71
C SER A 1010 -14.73 66.67 -31.21
N PRO A 1011 -15.77 67.07 -30.46
CA PRO A 1011 -16.56 68.23 -30.83
C PRO A 1011 -15.77 69.52 -30.59
N VAL A 1012 -15.83 70.46 -31.52
CA VAL A 1012 -15.27 71.81 -31.36
C VAL A 1012 -16.41 72.75 -31.01
N TRP A 1013 -16.29 73.38 -29.85
CA TRP A 1013 -17.29 74.30 -29.32
C TRP A 1013 -16.84 75.75 -29.48
N MET A 1014 -17.79 76.63 -29.80
CA MET A 1014 -17.60 78.08 -29.74
C MET A 1014 -18.36 78.61 -28.55
N LYS A 1015 -17.64 79.20 -27.60
CA LYS A 1015 -18.24 79.83 -26.43
C LYS A 1015 -19.07 81.03 -26.86
N ARG A 1016 -20.22 81.19 -26.23
CA ARG A 1016 -21.15 82.29 -26.44
C ARG A 1016 -21.36 83.02 -25.12
N TYR A 1017 -21.49 84.33 -25.23
CA TYR A 1017 -21.73 85.22 -24.11
C TYR A 1017 -23.05 85.94 -24.27
N THR A 1018 -23.72 86.15 -23.16
CA THR A 1018 -25.01 86.80 -23.06
C THR A 1018 -24.80 88.31 -23.00
N VAL A 1019 -25.41 89.03 -23.93
CA VAL A 1019 -25.64 90.46 -23.78
C VAL A 1019 -27.09 90.66 -23.36
N SER A 1020 -27.28 91.32 -22.23
CA SER A 1020 -28.61 91.69 -21.73
C SER A 1020 -28.77 93.20 -21.81
N ILE A 1021 -29.95 93.64 -22.22
CA ILE A 1021 -30.29 95.04 -22.35
C ILE A 1021 -31.30 95.39 -21.25
N VAL A 1022 -30.97 96.42 -20.48
CA VAL A 1022 -31.84 96.98 -19.46
C VAL A 1022 -32.37 98.32 -19.91
N ASN A 1023 -33.67 98.34 -20.22
CA ASN A 1023 -34.40 99.55 -20.53
C ASN A 1023 -35.01 100.17 -19.27
N THR A 1024 -34.76 101.45 -19.07
CA THR A 1024 -35.39 102.26 -18.02
C THR A 1024 -36.31 103.30 -18.64
N GLU A 1025 -37.22 103.86 -17.84
CA GLU A 1025 -38.14 104.90 -18.26
C GLU A 1025 -37.38 106.13 -18.83
N GLY A 1026 -37.67 106.52 -20.08
CA GLY A 1026 -37.04 107.66 -20.76
C GLY A 1026 -36.41 107.36 -22.13
N GLY A 1027 -36.27 106.09 -22.53
CA GLY A 1027 -35.81 105.72 -23.87
C GLY A 1027 -35.71 104.22 -24.07
N THR A 1028 -35.19 103.80 -25.23
CA THR A 1028 -35.02 102.40 -25.61
C THR A 1028 -33.60 102.12 -26.06
N VAL A 1029 -33.06 101.01 -25.59
CA VAL A 1029 -31.87 100.33 -26.08
C VAL A 1029 -32.36 99.01 -26.68
N LYS A 1030 -31.86 98.65 -27.86
CA LYS A 1030 -32.15 97.37 -28.52
C LYS A 1030 -30.96 96.92 -29.35
N PHE A 1031 -30.89 95.64 -29.66
CA PHE A 1031 -29.92 95.16 -30.65
C PHE A 1031 -30.28 95.74 -32.02
N LEU A 1032 -29.26 96.08 -32.82
CA LEU A 1032 -29.48 96.59 -34.17
C LEU A 1032 -30.29 95.58 -34.99
N GLY A 1033 -31.51 95.97 -35.38
CA GLY A 1033 -32.42 95.12 -36.15
C GLY A 1033 -33.09 93.98 -35.39
N ASP A 1034 -32.96 93.92 -34.05
CA ASP A 1034 -33.50 92.82 -33.24
C ASP A 1034 -34.10 93.36 -31.92
N PRO A 1035 -35.40 93.14 -31.66
CA PRO A 1035 -36.10 93.70 -30.50
C PRO A 1035 -35.85 92.92 -29.20
N SER A 1036 -35.07 91.83 -29.22
CA SER A 1036 -34.80 91.03 -28.03
C SER A 1036 -34.07 91.84 -26.95
N SER A 1037 -34.44 91.63 -25.68
CA SER A 1037 -33.78 92.25 -24.53
C SER A 1037 -32.59 91.42 -24.03
N THR A 1038 -32.37 90.22 -24.55
CA THR A 1038 -31.23 89.37 -24.21
C THR A 1038 -30.90 88.46 -25.39
N LYS A 1039 -29.62 88.35 -25.75
CA LYS A 1039 -29.15 87.52 -26.85
C LYS A 1039 -27.74 87.01 -26.58
N LYS A 1040 -27.46 85.78 -27.04
CA LYS A 1040 -26.12 85.18 -26.97
C LYS A 1040 -25.36 85.40 -28.28
N PHE A 1041 -24.11 85.79 -28.16
CA PHE A 1041 -23.20 86.05 -29.28
C PHE A 1041 -21.94 85.21 -29.13
N ASP A 1042 -21.33 84.83 -30.24
CA ASP A 1042 -20.06 84.11 -30.20
C ASP A 1042 -18.96 84.98 -29.60
N ALA A 1043 -18.07 84.33 -28.85
CA ALA A 1043 -16.87 84.96 -28.35
C ALA A 1043 -16.10 85.66 -29.48
N GLY A 1044 -15.77 86.93 -29.29
CA GLY A 1044 -15.10 87.76 -30.28
C GLY A 1044 -16.01 88.50 -31.26
N THR A 1045 -17.33 88.36 -31.16
CA THR A 1045 -18.28 89.10 -32.01
C THR A 1045 -18.38 90.55 -31.57
N ASP A 1046 -18.46 91.47 -32.53
CA ASP A 1046 -18.86 92.85 -32.31
C ASP A 1046 -20.39 92.99 -32.38
N VAL A 1047 -21.00 93.60 -31.36
CA VAL A 1047 -22.46 93.75 -31.27
C VAL A 1047 -22.85 95.20 -31.25
N VAL A 1048 -23.72 95.59 -32.19
CA VAL A 1048 -24.20 96.96 -32.32
C VAL A 1048 -25.55 97.10 -31.63
N LEU A 1049 -25.66 98.10 -30.76
CA LEU A 1049 -26.86 98.51 -30.06
C LEU A 1049 -27.38 99.83 -30.63
N GLU A 1050 -28.70 99.93 -30.79
CA GLU A 1050 -29.40 101.18 -31.09
C GLU A 1050 -29.96 101.76 -29.80
N ILE A 1051 -29.75 103.06 -29.60
CA ILE A 1051 -30.06 103.80 -28.39
C ILE A 1051 -30.88 105.03 -28.80
N THR A 1052 -32.16 105.02 -28.45
CA THR A 1052 -33.14 106.04 -28.87
C THR A 1052 -33.83 106.62 -27.64
N ALA A 1053 -33.69 107.93 -27.44
CA ALA A 1053 -34.40 108.63 -26.36
C ALA A 1053 -35.89 108.79 -26.67
N ASN A 1054 -36.75 108.71 -25.66
CA ASN A 1054 -38.15 109.10 -25.80
C ASN A 1054 -38.25 110.64 -25.87
N PRO A 1055 -39.31 111.20 -26.47
CA PRO A 1055 -39.51 112.65 -26.51
C PRO A 1055 -39.45 113.29 -25.11
N GLY A 1056 -38.62 114.33 -24.95
CA GLY A 1056 -38.43 115.03 -23.67
C GLY A 1056 -37.41 114.40 -22.73
N TYR A 1057 -36.64 113.40 -23.17
CA TYR A 1057 -35.54 112.80 -22.41
C TYR A 1057 -34.23 112.88 -23.20
N ALA A 1058 -33.12 112.98 -22.48
CA ALA A 1058 -31.77 112.85 -23.03
C ALA A 1058 -31.00 111.73 -22.31
N LEU A 1059 -30.08 111.08 -23.02
CA LEU A 1059 -29.20 110.07 -22.44
C LEU A 1059 -28.23 110.75 -21.47
N SER A 1060 -28.29 110.37 -20.20
CA SER A 1060 -27.38 110.85 -19.16
C SER A 1060 -26.14 109.96 -19.06
N GLN A 1061 -26.35 108.65 -19.04
CA GLN A 1061 -25.27 107.69 -18.91
C GLN A 1061 -25.64 106.41 -19.66
N PHE A 1062 -24.67 105.81 -20.34
CA PHE A 1062 -24.81 104.49 -20.91
C PHE A 1062 -23.68 103.62 -20.38
N THR A 1063 -24.00 102.44 -19.84
CA THR A 1063 -23.01 101.50 -19.32
C THR A 1063 -23.08 100.17 -20.04
N VAL A 1064 -21.92 99.56 -20.27
CA VAL A 1064 -21.79 98.19 -20.78
C VAL A 1064 -20.88 97.43 -19.83
N GLY A 1065 -21.35 96.31 -19.27
CA GLY A 1065 -20.59 95.53 -18.29
C GLY A 1065 -20.19 96.35 -17.06
N GLY A 1066 -21.02 97.33 -16.68
CA GLY A 1066 -20.76 98.24 -15.55
C GLY A 1066 -19.84 99.42 -15.86
N THR A 1067 -19.25 99.53 -17.05
CA THR A 1067 -18.37 100.65 -17.43
C THR A 1067 -19.11 101.69 -18.26
N THR A 1068 -18.93 102.98 -17.97
CA THR A 1068 -19.54 104.07 -18.75
C THR A 1068 -18.96 104.12 -20.16
N ALA A 1069 -19.83 104.05 -21.16
CA ALA A 1069 -19.50 104.06 -22.57
C ALA A 1069 -20.00 105.35 -23.24
N LYS A 1070 -19.20 105.89 -24.17
CA LYS A 1070 -19.63 107.00 -25.02
C LYS A 1070 -20.51 106.47 -26.15
N VAL A 1071 -21.65 107.13 -26.36
CA VAL A 1071 -22.60 106.84 -27.43
C VAL A 1071 -22.45 107.90 -28.51
N THR A 1072 -22.34 107.48 -29.76
CA THR A 1072 -22.18 108.37 -30.92
C THR A 1072 -23.30 108.06 -31.91
N ASP A 1073 -24.05 109.07 -32.35
CA ASP A 1073 -25.17 108.94 -33.30
C ASP A 1073 -26.25 107.92 -32.92
N GLY A 1074 -26.59 107.84 -31.63
CA GLY A 1074 -27.66 106.93 -31.16
C GLY A 1074 -27.33 105.45 -31.34
N LYS A 1075 -26.06 105.08 -31.54
CA LYS A 1075 -25.59 103.69 -31.58
C LYS A 1075 -24.36 103.48 -30.70
N HIS A 1076 -24.19 102.25 -30.25
CA HIS A 1076 -22.99 101.82 -29.54
C HIS A 1076 -22.58 100.40 -29.95
N THR A 1077 -21.31 100.20 -30.25
CA THR A 1077 -20.77 98.86 -30.57
C THR A 1077 -20.01 98.31 -29.38
N ILE A 1078 -20.48 97.19 -28.85
CA ILE A 1078 -19.72 96.35 -27.93
C ILE A 1078 -18.73 95.55 -28.77
N THR A 1079 -17.46 95.93 -28.73
CA THR A 1079 -16.41 95.24 -29.51
C THR A 1079 -15.88 94.03 -28.76
N ASN A 1080 -15.63 92.94 -29.49
CA ASN A 1080 -14.95 91.73 -29.00
C ASN A 1080 -15.59 91.16 -27.72
N ILE A 1081 -16.83 90.72 -27.80
CA ILE A 1081 -17.53 90.14 -26.66
C ILE A 1081 -16.78 88.92 -26.13
N ASN A 1082 -16.34 89.00 -24.88
CA ASN A 1082 -15.56 87.94 -24.21
C ASN A 1082 -16.04 87.61 -22.79
N ALA A 1083 -17.14 88.24 -22.36
CA ALA A 1083 -17.80 88.00 -21.09
C ALA A 1083 -19.28 88.37 -21.24
N ASP A 1084 -20.12 87.80 -20.37
CA ASP A 1084 -21.51 88.23 -20.25
C ASP A 1084 -21.52 89.70 -19.79
N CYS A 1085 -22.34 90.52 -20.44
CA CYS A 1085 -22.39 91.94 -20.12
C CYS A 1085 -23.80 92.50 -20.23
N GLU A 1086 -24.09 93.45 -19.35
CA GLU A 1086 -25.35 94.19 -19.35
C GLU A 1086 -25.13 95.57 -19.97
N ALA A 1087 -25.96 95.92 -20.94
CA ALA A 1087 -26.04 97.24 -21.55
C ALA A 1087 -27.23 98.01 -20.96
N LYS A 1088 -26.96 99.13 -20.30
CA LYS A 1088 -27.96 99.92 -19.57
C LYS A 1088 -27.86 101.39 -19.92
N ALA A 1089 -29.00 101.98 -20.27
CA ALA A 1089 -29.13 103.42 -20.44
C ALA A 1089 -29.82 104.05 -19.22
N LEU A 1090 -29.34 105.23 -18.82
CA LEU A 1090 -29.96 106.10 -17.84
C LEU A 1090 -30.35 107.41 -18.51
N TRP A 1091 -31.59 107.82 -18.31
CA TRP A 1091 -32.18 108.97 -18.99
C TRP A 1091 -32.47 110.10 -18.00
N VAL A 1092 -32.33 111.34 -18.46
CA VAL A 1092 -32.74 112.55 -17.71
C VAL A 1092 -33.82 113.28 -18.48
N LYS A 1093 -34.87 113.71 -17.77
CA LYS A 1093 -35.98 114.46 -18.36
C LYS A 1093 -35.56 115.90 -18.59
N GLN A 1094 -35.78 116.42 -19.80
CA GLN A 1094 -35.46 117.79 -20.18
C GLN A 1094 -36.67 118.71 -19.94
N PHE A 1095 -36.41 119.94 -19.50
CA PHE A 1095 -37.42 120.97 -19.30
C PHE A 1095 -36.98 122.26 -20.01
N ASP A 1096 -37.87 122.83 -20.83
CA ASP A 1096 -37.64 124.13 -21.46
C ASP A 1096 -38.04 125.26 -20.49
N VAL A 1097 -37.15 126.22 -20.25
CA VAL A 1097 -37.43 127.40 -19.41
C VAL A 1097 -37.29 128.67 -20.26
N SER A 1098 -38.35 129.49 -20.33
CA SER A 1098 -38.36 130.74 -21.10
C SER A 1098 -38.51 131.95 -20.17
N LEU A 1099 -37.66 132.98 -20.31
CA LEU A 1099 -37.69 134.21 -19.49
C LEU A 1099 -37.75 135.47 -20.38
N LYS A 1100 -38.45 136.53 -19.93
CA LYS A 1100 -38.55 137.85 -20.58
C LYS A 1100 -38.13 138.97 -19.60
N THR A 1101 -37.39 139.97 -20.07
CA THR A 1101 -37.00 141.17 -19.30
C THR A 1101 -37.26 142.48 -20.07
N THR A 1102 -37.48 143.59 -19.35
CA THR A 1102 -37.60 144.97 -19.88
C THR A 1102 -36.42 145.85 -19.44
N ALA A 1103 -36.15 146.91 -20.21
CA ALA A 1103 -34.91 147.70 -20.17
C ALA A 1103 -34.58 148.30 -18.79
N GLY A 1104 -33.35 148.03 -18.32
CA GLY A 1104 -32.74 148.68 -17.14
C GLY A 1104 -32.49 147.79 -15.92
N GLY A 1105 -32.78 146.48 -15.96
CA GLY A 1105 -32.57 145.58 -14.82
C GLY A 1105 -31.59 144.45 -15.10
N SER A 1106 -30.68 144.19 -14.15
CA SER A 1106 -29.88 142.96 -14.05
C SER A 1106 -30.56 141.96 -13.12
N ILE A 1107 -30.70 140.70 -13.55
CA ILE A 1107 -31.17 139.59 -12.71
C ILE A 1107 -29.95 138.87 -12.12
N ASN A 1108 -29.84 138.85 -10.79
CA ASN A 1108 -28.84 138.06 -10.07
C ASN A 1108 -29.52 136.82 -9.46
N PHE A 1109 -28.99 135.63 -9.76
CA PHE A 1109 -29.34 134.41 -9.03
C PHE A 1109 -28.33 134.23 -7.89
N SER A 1110 -28.79 134.24 -6.64
CA SER A 1110 -27.98 133.80 -5.50
C SER A 1110 -28.53 132.49 -4.97
N GLY A 1111 -27.81 131.38 -5.20
CA GLY A 1111 -28.02 130.08 -4.59
C GLY A 1111 -26.68 129.42 -4.32
N LYS A 1112 -26.48 128.86 -3.12
CA LYS A 1112 -25.23 128.20 -2.73
C LYS A 1112 -25.13 126.81 -3.38
N GLY A 1113 -24.17 126.63 -4.28
CA GLY A 1113 -23.78 125.34 -4.86
C GLY A 1113 -22.72 125.52 -5.95
N SER A 1114 -21.68 124.70 -5.93
CA SER A 1114 -20.37 124.92 -6.56
C SER A 1114 -20.30 124.69 -8.07
N ASP A 1115 -21.11 125.37 -8.87
CA ASP A 1115 -20.89 125.50 -10.32
C ASP A 1115 -21.66 126.72 -10.86
N VAL A 1116 -20.98 127.85 -11.04
CA VAL A 1116 -21.52 129.00 -11.79
C VAL A 1116 -20.52 129.38 -12.88
N THR A 1117 -20.89 129.11 -14.13
CA THR A 1117 -20.30 129.76 -15.29
C THR A 1117 -21.12 131.02 -15.57
N VAL A 1118 -20.49 132.19 -15.55
CA VAL A 1118 -21.14 133.46 -15.88
C VAL A 1118 -21.22 133.56 -17.40
N PHE A 1119 -22.44 133.67 -17.95
CA PHE A 1119 -22.63 133.99 -19.36
C PHE A 1119 -23.02 135.47 -19.51
N THR A 1120 -22.30 136.18 -20.36
CA THR A 1120 -22.64 137.54 -20.81
C THR A 1120 -23.12 137.44 -22.26
N PHE A 1121 -24.22 138.13 -22.60
CA PHE A 1121 -24.74 138.16 -23.97
C PHE A 1121 -24.83 139.60 -24.47
N ASP A 1122 -24.42 139.81 -25.71
CA ASP A 1122 -24.57 141.10 -26.38
C ASP A 1122 -25.99 141.31 -26.93
N ALA A 1123 -26.36 142.59 -27.05
CA ALA A 1123 -27.68 143.03 -27.50
C ALA A 1123 -27.98 142.52 -28.92
N GLY A 1124 -29.05 141.74 -29.04
CA GLY A 1124 -29.55 141.19 -30.32
C GLY A 1124 -29.56 139.66 -30.42
N SER A 1125 -29.07 138.94 -29.41
CA SER A 1125 -29.03 137.48 -29.44
C SER A 1125 -30.40 136.85 -29.13
N LYS A 1126 -30.89 135.95 -30.00
CA LYS A 1126 -31.92 134.96 -29.64
C LYS A 1126 -31.21 133.73 -29.09
N VAL A 1127 -31.55 133.32 -27.87
CA VAL A 1127 -31.07 132.10 -27.24
C VAL A 1127 -32.19 131.07 -27.33
N VAL A 1128 -31.87 129.86 -27.82
CA VAL A 1128 -32.69 128.65 -27.65
C VAL A 1128 -32.20 127.95 -26.40
#